data_AF-A0A6P5U3M7-F1
#
_entry.id   AF-A0A6P5U3M7-F1
#
_cell.length_a   1.000
_cell.length_b   1.000
_cell.length_c   1.000
_cell.angle_alpha   90.00
_cell.angle_beta   90.00
_cell.angle_gamma   90.00
#
_symmetry.space_group_name_H-M   'P 1'
#
loop_
_entity.id
_entity.type
_entity.pdbx_description
1 polymer ?
#
loop_
_entity_poly.entity_id
_entity_poly.type
_entity_poly.pdbx_seq_one_letter_code
_entity_poly.pdbx_strand_id
1 'polypeptide(L)'
;MNYHHGLTFIIPEESSPSNQVYDAAHLYLPTIHLINSSTRTIRVTKTPRRETVKLAIESGEQVPDTFDGVDLNWLYVVEKHPSGCVDRRFELTFQKEHKDKVMTFYLAYVVRRAEAIKQESKILNLRNINTYDEVEFEHPATFETIAMEPSLKRKIIKDLERFVSRREFYKKVGKAWKRGYLLYGPPGTGKSSLIAAIANYLKFDVFELELDAIDSDSELKRALLSTTNRSILVIEDIDCSVNKDKENRFTLSGLLNFMDGLWSSCGDERIIVFTTNHKDRLDPALLRPGRMDVHIYMGYCTPSGFKVLASNYLGIPDLDGHSLYGEIVGLLEGTKVTPAEICEELLNTNDEDDDEDADAALKRLVDFFKLKKLEGDKPEIEEAKNQKMDADVNNINIFKRETEEERRQEMDVKVNDDIENKCCGVYPNACKVSNLSTIYIETPPNTIHTLFSSCASLPCCLDPSAMNFILEQLLLLISTALDYLATLISPRHDRHEDLTFIIRQDYRPPNQVYDAAKRYLPTIDLINPSTRTIQVSKTPRQETVKLAMESGEQVPDTFEDINLNWRYVVETFPDGSVEHRFELTFQKKHKEKVMSSYLPYVVGRAEAIKKEEKILKLSNLNNASVDLEHPATFETIAMEPDLKRKIMKDLDRFVARREFYKKVGKAWKRGYLLYGPPGTGKSSLIAAMANHLKFDVFDLELASIRSDSHLKSVVLSTTNRSILVIEDIDCTVHSKDNRFTLSGLLNFMDGLWSSCGDERIIVFTTNHKDRLDPVLLRPGRMDVHIHMSYCTPSAFRILASNYLGVEDLDRHPLYGEIAGLLESTKVTPADVCEDFLKKNDDDVDDDDDVDVDAALERVVKFLKLRKLEGTNNIDEPETQEEEKAGNGSESE
;
A
#
# COMPACT_ATOMS: atom_id res chain seq x y z
N MET A 1 48.97 19.32 -43.03
CA MET A 1 48.54 18.59 -41.83
C MET A 1 47.51 19.45 -41.14
N ASN A 2 46.23 19.12 -41.27
CA ASN A 2 45.17 19.87 -40.60
C ASN A 2 44.94 19.21 -39.23
N TYR A 3 45.42 19.84 -38.17
CA TYR A 3 45.06 19.41 -36.81
C TYR A 3 43.57 19.71 -36.62
N HIS A 4 42.77 18.66 -36.39
CA HIS A 4 41.38 18.85 -35.97
C HIS A 4 41.39 19.57 -34.61
N HIS A 5 40.98 20.84 -34.58
CA HIS A 5 40.88 21.64 -33.36
C HIS A 5 39.61 21.30 -32.56
N GLY A 6 39.44 19.99 -32.28
CA GLY A 6 38.52 19.52 -31.27
C GLY A 6 38.99 19.98 -29.88
N LEU A 7 38.02 20.31 -29.03
CA LEU A 7 38.18 20.52 -27.61
C LEU A 7 37.28 19.51 -26.91
N THR A 8 37.83 18.78 -25.94
CA THR A 8 37.10 17.81 -25.12
C THR A 8 37.00 18.33 -23.70
N PHE A 9 35.79 18.36 -23.14
CA PHE A 9 35.55 18.56 -21.72
C PHE A 9 35.43 17.19 -21.05
N ILE A 10 36.18 16.98 -19.97
CA ILE A 10 36.06 15.80 -19.10
C ILE A 10 35.14 16.16 -17.94
N ILE A 11 34.12 15.33 -17.72
CA ILE A 11 33.06 15.53 -16.73
C ILE A 11 33.02 14.26 -15.85
N PRO A 12 33.76 14.22 -14.73
CA PRO A 12 33.92 13.02 -13.89
C PRO A 12 32.74 12.79 -12.92
N GLU A 13 32.59 11.54 -12.48
CA GLU A 13 31.73 11.14 -11.36
C GLU A 13 32.34 11.60 -10.03
N GLU A 14 31.83 12.70 -9.46
CA GLU A 14 32.19 13.17 -8.12
C GLU A 14 31.08 12.80 -7.13
N SER A 15 31.45 12.32 -5.94
CA SER A 15 30.50 11.75 -4.96
C SER A 15 30.11 12.69 -3.81
N SER A 16 30.90 13.75 -3.54
CA SER A 16 30.57 14.76 -2.52
C SER A 16 31.39 16.04 -2.68
N PRO A 17 30.78 17.18 -3.07
CA PRO A 17 29.43 17.30 -3.65
C PRO A 17 29.34 16.54 -4.99
N SER A 18 28.12 16.25 -5.47
CA SER A 18 27.98 15.61 -6.79
C SER A 18 28.19 16.59 -7.94
N ASN A 19 28.82 16.11 -9.00
CA ASN A 19 28.99 16.86 -10.24
C ASN A 19 27.65 16.97 -10.97
N GLN A 20 26.95 18.11 -10.78
CA GLN A 20 25.62 18.33 -11.35
C GLN A 20 25.57 18.21 -12.89
N VAL A 21 26.69 18.39 -13.59
CA VAL A 21 26.76 18.21 -15.05
C VAL A 21 26.84 16.73 -15.42
N TYR A 22 27.53 15.91 -14.62
CA TYR A 22 27.56 14.45 -14.74
C TYR A 22 26.17 13.85 -14.47
N ASP A 23 25.55 14.26 -13.36
CA ASP A 23 24.18 13.86 -12.98
C ASP A 23 23.16 14.24 -14.07
N ALA A 24 23.31 15.43 -14.66
CA ALA A 24 22.46 15.90 -15.74
C ALA A 24 22.67 15.13 -17.05
N ALA A 25 23.91 14.83 -17.43
CA ALA A 25 24.22 14.06 -18.65
C ALA A 25 23.57 12.65 -18.59
N HIS A 26 23.65 11.96 -17.45
CA HIS A 26 23.01 10.65 -17.22
C HIS A 26 21.47 10.65 -17.38
N LEU A 27 20.81 11.80 -17.23
CA LEU A 27 19.37 11.95 -17.42
C LEU A 27 19.02 12.49 -18.81
N TYR A 28 19.82 13.40 -19.34
CA TYR A 28 19.57 14.08 -20.60
C TYR A 28 19.87 13.20 -21.82
N LEU A 29 21.07 12.61 -21.89
CA LEU A 29 21.56 11.95 -23.11
C LEU A 29 20.69 10.75 -23.57
N PRO A 30 20.14 9.89 -22.69
CA PRO A 30 19.24 8.80 -23.12
C PRO A 30 17.91 9.27 -23.73
N THR A 31 17.58 10.56 -23.64
CA THR A 31 16.34 11.16 -24.19
C THR A 31 16.55 11.90 -25.52
N ILE A 32 17.78 11.95 -26.03
CA ILE A 32 18.07 12.53 -27.34
C ILE A 32 17.46 11.62 -28.42
N HIS A 33 16.56 12.15 -29.26
CA HIS A 33 15.93 11.36 -30.34
C HIS A 33 16.97 10.79 -31.33
N LEU A 34 18.14 11.43 -31.46
CA LEU A 34 19.31 10.93 -32.20
C LEU A 34 20.06 9.80 -31.46
N ILE A 35 19.34 8.80 -30.93
CA ILE A 35 19.87 7.42 -30.81
C ILE A 35 19.92 6.84 -32.24
N ASN A 36 20.82 7.43 -33.02
CA ASN A 36 20.94 7.28 -34.46
C ASN A 36 21.63 5.94 -34.79
N SER A 37 21.82 5.65 -36.08
CA SER A 37 22.41 4.43 -36.63
C SER A 37 23.65 3.91 -35.88
N SER A 38 24.50 4.79 -35.32
CA SER A 38 25.71 4.42 -34.57
C SER A 38 25.50 3.62 -33.27
N THR A 39 24.51 3.95 -32.43
CA THR A 39 24.38 3.34 -31.08
C THR A 39 23.99 1.87 -31.16
N ARG A 40 24.76 0.95 -30.54
CA ARG A 40 24.53 -0.51 -30.66
C ARG A 40 24.01 -1.16 -29.40
N THR A 41 24.49 -0.71 -28.25
CA THR A 41 24.17 -1.24 -26.93
C THR A 41 23.49 -0.17 -26.08
N ILE A 42 22.41 -0.54 -25.40
CA ILE A 42 21.71 0.33 -24.46
C ILE A 42 21.42 -0.46 -23.20
N ARG A 43 21.74 0.11 -22.03
CA ARG A 43 21.43 -0.52 -20.75
C ARG A 43 19.97 -0.27 -20.39
N VAL A 44 19.28 -1.32 -19.96
CA VAL A 44 17.84 -1.34 -19.70
C VAL A 44 17.58 -1.73 -18.25
N THR A 45 17.00 -0.80 -17.48
CA THR A 45 16.63 -1.01 -16.07
C THR A 45 15.19 -0.57 -15.82
N LYS A 46 14.34 -1.49 -15.36
CA LYS A 46 13.02 -1.17 -14.79
C LYS A 46 13.07 -1.44 -13.29
N THR A 47 13.10 -0.38 -12.49
CA THR A 47 12.98 -0.49 -11.03
C THR A 47 11.54 -0.81 -10.65
N PRO A 48 11.24 -1.52 -9.54
CA PRO A 48 9.87 -1.95 -9.21
C PRO A 48 8.86 -0.79 -9.05
N ARG A 49 9.41 0.39 -8.80
CA ARG A 49 8.76 1.65 -8.44
C ARG A 49 8.58 2.60 -9.63
N ARG A 50 8.56 2.07 -10.87
CA ARG A 50 8.41 2.85 -12.11
C ARG A 50 7.59 2.09 -13.14
N GLU A 51 6.50 2.68 -13.62
CA GLU A 51 5.77 2.20 -14.80
C GLU A 51 6.73 2.09 -16.01
N THR A 52 7.46 3.17 -16.31
CA THR A 52 8.37 3.29 -17.47
C THR A 52 9.73 2.62 -17.27
N VAL A 53 10.20 1.91 -18.30
CA VAL A 53 11.58 1.41 -18.41
C VAL A 53 12.58 2.57 -18.52
N LYS A 54 13.65 2.60 -17.71
CA LYS A 54 14.75 3.57 -17.83
C LYS A 54 15.81 3.04 -18.80
N LEU A 55 16.24 3.90 -19.73
CA LEU A 55 17.44 3.69 -20.54
C LEU A 55 18.66 4.35 -19.90
N ALA A 56 19.83 3.75 -20.06
CA ALA A 56 21.12 4.35 -19.78
C ALA A 56 22.15 3.99 -20.87
N ILE A 57 23.15 4.85 -21.04
CA ILE A 57 24.22 4.67 -22.02
C ILE A 57 25.25 3.68 -21.47
N GLU A 58 25.78 2.83 -22.34
CA GLU A 58 26.79 1.83 -21.99
C GLU A 58 28.21 2.36 -22.28
N SER A 59 29.22 1.85 -21.56
CA SER A 59 30.59 2.36 -21.69
C SER A 59 31.15 2.14 -23.10
N GLY A 60 31.72 3.19 -23.70
CA GLY A 60 32.27 3.19 -25.07
C GLY A 60 31.30 3.65 -26.16
N GLU A 61 30.01 3.78 -25.87
CA GLU A 61 29.03 4.31 -26.84
C GLU A 61 29.20 5.83 -27.05
N GLN A 62 29.03 6.26 -28.30
CA GLN A 62 29.06 7.67 -28.70
C GLN A 62 27.66 8.19 -29.04
N VAL A 63 27.30 9.34 -28.46
CA VAL A 63 26.00 10.01 -28.63
C VAL A 63 26.24 11.40 -29.22
N PRO A 64 25.95 11.61 -30.52
CA PRO A 64 25.98 12.94 -31.13
C PRO A 64 24.78 13.77 -30.69
N ASP A 65 25.01 15.07 -30.50
CA ASP A 65 23.98 16.07 -30.20
C ASP A 65 24.27 17.36 -30.98
N THR A 66 23.24 18.18 -31.25
CA THR A 66 23.38 19.42 -32.01
C THR A 66 22.62 20.55 -31.29
N PHE A 67 23.36 21.55 -30.80
CA PHE A 67 22.80 22.67 -30.06
C PHE A 67 23.05 24.00 -30.77
N ASP A 68 21.98 24.65 -31.25
CA ASP A 68 22.03 25.97 -31.90
C ASP A 68 23.12 26.06 -32.98
N GLY A 69 23.11 25.09 -33.90
CA GLY A 69 24.07 24.96 -35.01
C GLY A 69 25.47 24.45 -34.64
N VAL A 70 25.72 24.05 -33.39
CA VAL A 70 26.99 23.45 -32.95
C VAL A 70 26.83 21.95 -32.80
N ASP A 71 27.62 21.17 -33.53
CA ASP A 71 27.73 19.73 -33.36
C ASP A 71 28.62 19.37 -32.16
N LEU A 72 28.13 18.44 -31.34
CA LEU A 72 28.71 17.94 -30.11
C LEU A 72 28.71 16.41 -30.15
N ASN A 73 29.71 15.77 -29.55
CA ASN A 73 29.76 14.32 -29.41
C ASN A 73 30.10 13.95 -27.98
N TRP A 74 29.22 13.18 -27.33
CA TRP A 74 29.42 12.64 -25.99
C TRP A 74 29.94 11.21 -26.08
N LEU A 75 30.96 10.89 -25.29
CA LEU A 75 31.42 9.54 -25.04
C LEU A 75 31.29 9.25 -23.53
N TYR A 76 30.72 8.10 -23.17
CA TYR A 76 30.71 7.63 -21.78
C TYR A 76 31.87 6.64 -21.57
N VAL A 77 32.71 6.89 -20.57
CA VAL A 77 33.90 6.08 -20.29
C VAL A 77 33.85 5.55 -18.86
N VAL A 78 34.09 4.24 -18.72
CA VAL A 78 34.25 3.54 -17.44
C VAL A 78 35.57 2.77 -17.46
N GLU A 79 36.50 3.12 -16.58
CA GLU A 79 37.83 2.51 -16.47
C GLU A 79 37.98 1.81 -15.12
N LYS A 80 38.11 0.47 -15.12
CA LYS A 80 38.44 -0.30 -13.92
C LYS A 80 39.95 -0.30 -13.69
N HIS A 81 40.42 0.30 -12.60
CA HIS A 81 41.82 0.19 -12.19
C HIS A 81 42.11 -1.13 -11.45
N PRO A 82 43.35 -1.67 -11.49
CA PRO A 82 43.74 -2.87 -10.74
C PRO A 82 43.58 -2.77 -9.22
N SER A 83 43.35 -1.57 -8.68
CA SER A 83 43.04 -1.30 -7.28
C SER A 83 41.55 -1.51 -6.91
N GLY A 84 40.72 -2.00 -7.84
CA GLY A 84 39.27 -2.12 -7.67
C GLY A 84 38.51 -0.79 -7.77
N CYS A 85 39.21 0.34 -7.83
CA CYS A 85 38.62 1.65 -8.10
C CYS A 85 38.11 1.71 -9.54
N VAL A 86 36.90 2.24 -9.72
CA VAL A 86 36.29 2.42 -11.04
C VAL A 86 36.17 3.92 -11.30
N ASP A 87 36.93 4.44 -12.26
CA ASP A 87 36.69 5.80 -12.78
C ASP A 87 35.49 5.78 -13.73
N ARG A 88 34.68 6.83 -13.67
CA ARG A 88 33.55 7.04 -14.58
C ARG A 88 33.48 8.51 -14.97
N ARG A 89 33.37 8.78 -16.27
CA ARG A 89 33.37 10.13 -16.80
C ARG A 89 32.62 10.22 -18.13
N PHE A 90 32.10 11.40 -18.41
CA PHE A 90 31.68 11.79 -19.75
C PHE A 90 32.78 12.63 -20.41
N GLU A 91 33.04 12.36 -21.68
CA GLU A 91 33.96 13.12 -22.52
C GLU A 91 33.15 13.80 -23.63
N LEU A 92 32.98 15.13 -23.51
CA LEU A 92 32.19 15.95 -24.43
C LEU A 92 33.11 16.66 -25.42
N THR A 93 33.10 16.24 -26.69
CA THR A 93 33.99 16.76 -27.74
C THR A 93 33.24 17.62 -28.75
N PHE A 94 33.79 18.79 -29.07
CA PHE A 94 33.22 19.78 -30.00
C PHE A 94 34.32 20.68 -30.61
N GLN A 95 34.00 21.54 -31.58
CA GLN A 95 34.98 22.46 -32.18
C GLN A 95 35.38 23.58 -31.21
N LYS A 96 36.69 23.78 -30.99
CA LYS A 96 37.26 24.70 -29.97
C LYS A 96 36.71 26.13 -30.01
N GLU A 97 36.35 26.63 -31.19
CA GLU A 97 35.75 27.96 -31.41
C GLU A 97 34.44 28.18 -30.64
N HIS A 98 33.68 27.11 -30.38
CA HIS A 98 32.40 27.17 -29.67
C HIS A 98 32.52 27.07 -28.14
N LYS A 99 33.73 26.99 -27.58
CA LYS A 99 33.98 26.75 -26.13
C LYS A 99 33.09 27.57 -25.20
N ASP A 100 33.05 28.89 -25.37
CA ASP A 100 32.35 29.74 -24.41
C ASP A 100 30.82 29.68 -24.60
N LYS A 101 30.35 29.34 -25.81
CA LYS A 101 28.93 29.00 -26.09
C LYS A 101 28.53 27.69 -25.40
N VAL A 102 29.38 26.66 -25.51
CA VAL A 102 29.16 25.35 -24.88
C VAL A 102 29.17 25.46 -23.35
N MET A 103 30.18 26.12 -22.77
CA MET A 103 30.30 26.27 -21.32
C MET A 103 29.17 27.12 -20.71
N THR A 104 28.79 28.23 -21.35
CA THR A 104 27.80 29.18 -20.78
C THR A 104 26.35 28.76 -21.04
N PHE A 105 26.04 28.23 -22.23
CA PHE A 105 24.67 27.98 -22.66
C PHE A 105 24.34 26.49 -22.78
N TYR A 106 25.19 25.67 -23.40
CA TYR A 106 24.87 24.24 -23.60
C TYR A 106 24.85 23.46 -22.28
N LEU A 107 25.89 23.55 -21.45
CA LEU A 107 25.89 22.82 -20.16
C LEU A 107 24.74 23.30 -19.25
N ALA A 108 24.44 24.60 -19.25
CA ALA A 108 23.28 25.16 -18.53
C ALA A 108 21.93 24.69 -19.11
N TYR A 109 21.84 24.46 -20.42
CA TYR A 109 20.68 23.84 -21.07
C TYR A 109 20.55 22.37 -20.68
N VAL A 110 21.63 21.57 -20.74
CA VAL A 110 21.65 20.16 -20.32
C VAL A 110 21.18 20.01 -18.88
N VAL A 111 21.68 20.84 -17.94
CA VAL A 111 21.24 20.83 -16.54
C VAL A 111 19.75 21.18 -16.41
N ARG A 112 19.25 22.22 -17.10
CA ARG A 112 17.82 22.58 -17.08
C ARG A 112 16.92 21.49 -17.68
N ARG A 113 17.34 20.88 -18.80
CA ARG A 113 16.57 19.83 -19.48
C ARG A 113 16.59 18.55 -18.62
N ALA A 114 17.69 18.24 -17.94
CA ALA A 114 17.75 17.16 -16.97
C ALA A 114 16.89 17.43 -15.71
N GLU A 115 16.82 18.67 -15.20
CA GLU A 115 15.91 19.01 -14.10
C GLU A 115 14.44 18.89 -14.55
N ALA A 116 14.10 19.28 -15.78
CA ALA A 116 12.77 19.06 -16.35
C ALA A 116 12.43 17.57 -16.47
N ILE A 117 13.30 16.75 -17.06
CA ILE A 117 13.15 15.28 -17.11
C ILE A 117 13.00 14.68 -15.70
N LYS A 118 13.74 15.21 -14.71
CA LYS A 118 13.68 14.78 -13.31
C LYS A 118 12.36 15.18 -12.63
N GLN A 119 11.71 16.27 -13.05
CA GLN A 119 10.38 16.67 -12.60
C GLN A 119 9.27 15.87 -13.30
N GLU A 120 9.36 15.69 -14.62
CA GLU A 120 8.45 14.88 -15.42
C GLU A 120 8.41 13.41 -14.94
N SER A 121 9.58 12.85 -14.61
CA SER A 121 9.73 11.49 -14.05
C SER A 121 9.85 11.45 -12.51
N LYS A 122 9.35 12.49 -11.82
CA LYS A 122 9.34 12.52 -10.35
C LYS A 122 8.20 11.66 -9.79
N ILE A 123 8.58 10.54 -9.17
CA ILE A 123 7.76 9.83 -8.19
C ILE A 123 7.71 10.71 -6.93
N LEU A 124 6.51 10.90 -6.38
CA LEU A 124 6.33 11.66 -5.13
C LEU A 124 6.48 10.73 -3.93
N ASN A 125 6.92 11.27 -2.81
CA ASN A 125 7.09 10.51 -1.57
C ASN A 125 6.17 11.07 -0.50
N LEU A 126 5.54 10.18 0.27
CA LEU A 126 4.87 10.48 1.54
C LEU A 126 5.81 10.07 2.66
N ARG A 127 6.13 11.02 3.53
CA ARG A 127 7.12 10.85 4.60
C ARG A 127 6.48 11.15 5.95
N ASN A 128 6.55 10.20 6.89
CA ASN A 128 6.17 10.46 8.27
C ASN A 128 7.36 11.14 8.96
N ILE A 129 7.18 12.37 9.45
CA ILE A 129 8.31 13.11 10.03
C ILE A 129 8.69 12.55 11.42
N ASN A 130 7.74 11.97 12.15
CA ASN A 130 7.95 11.43 13.49
C ASN A 130 8.74 10.11 13.46
N THR A 131 8.45 9.20 12.52
CA THR A 131 9.15 7.90 12.40
C THR A 131 10.30 7.90 11.39
N TYR A 132 10.38 8.89 10.50
CA TYR A 132 11.24 8.93 9.30
C TYR A 132 10.92 7.86 8.25
N ASP A 133 9.74 7.21 8.31
CA ASP A 133 9.26 6.31 7.25
C ASP A 133 9.07 7.08 5.94
N GLU A 134 9.60 6.55 4.84
CA GLU A 134 9.45 7.09 3.48
C GLU A 134 8.85 6.03 2.54
N VAL A 135 7.66 6.33 2.01
CA VAL A 135 6.94 5.48 1.05
C VAL A 135 6.50 6.33 -0.14
N GLU A 136 6.34 5.71 -1.30
CA GLU A 136 5.93 6.42 -2.51
C GLU A 136 4.44 6.77 -2.48
N PHE A 137 4.11 7.92 -3.07
CA PHE A 137 2.82 8.56 -2.97
C PHE A 137 2.13 8.55 -4.34
N GLU A 138 1.41 7.46 -4.62
CA GLU A 138 0.69 7.24 -5.88
C GLU A 138 -0.83 7.46 -5.74
N HIS A 139 -1.25 8.44 -4.92
CA HIS A 139 -2.66 8.76 -4.77
C HIS A 139 -3.26 9.25 -6.10
N PRO A 140 -4.34 8.64 -6.64
CA PRO A 140 -4.89 9.01 -7.96
C PRO A 140 -5.74 10.29 -7.97
N ALA A 141 -5.75 11.10 -6.90
CA ALA A 141 -6.57 12.31 -6.84
C ALA A 141 -5.91 13.48 -7.58
N THR A 142 -6.70 14.19 -8.39
CA THR A 142 -6.28 15.36 -9.15
C THR A 142 -7.33 16.46 -9.06
N PHE A 143 -7.00 17.66 -9.56
CA PHE A 143 -7.98 18.74 -9.66
C PHE A 143 -9.16 18.41 -10.59
N GLU A 144 -9.05 17.43 -11.49
CA GLU A 144 -10.16 17.02 -12.35
C GLU A 144 -10.98 15.86 -11.77
N THR A 145 -10.41 15.02 -10.88
CA THR A 145 -11.21 13.99 -10.19
C THR A 145 -11.98 14.54 -8.99
N ILE A 146 -11.51 15.61 -8.35
CA ILE A 146 -12.11 16.12 -7.10
C ILE A 146 -13.41 16.91 -7.33
N ALA A 147 -14.48 16.45 -6.68
CA ALA A 147 -15.82 17.05 -6.74
C ALA A 147 -15.91 18.37 -5.94
N MET A 148 -15.72 19.51 -6.61
CA MET A 148 -15.88 20.84 -6.02
C MET A 148 -16.38 21.89 -7.03
N GLU A 149 -16.75 23.07 -6.53
CA GLU A 149 -17.22 24.17 -7.35
C GLU A 149 -16.10 24.73 -8.27
N PRO A 150 -16.33 24.90 -9.59
CA PRO A 150 -15.28 25.27 -10.55
C PRO A 150 -14.54 26.60 -10.29
N SER A 151 -15.18 27.61 -9.71
CA SER A 151 -14.54 28.88 -9.35
C SER A 151 -13.60 28.72 -8.15
N LEU A 152 -13.97 27.90 -7.15
CA LEU A 152 -13.10 27.51 -6.05
C LEU A 152 -11.88 26.72 -6.57
N LYS A 153 -12.09 25.74 -7.45
CA LYS A 153 -10.99 25.02 -8.13
C LYS A 153 -10.01 25.99 -8.82
N ARG A 154 -10.53 26.88 -9.69
CA ARG A 154 -9.70 27.89 -10.38
C ARG A 154 -9.01 28.86 -9.42
N LYS A 155 -9.63 29.21 -8.28
CA LYS A 155 -9.06 30.09 -7.26
C LYS A 155 -7.88 29.42 -6.54
N ILE A 156 -7.97 28.12 -6.25
CA ILE A 156 -6.89 27.34 -5.61
C ILE A 156 -5.71 27.22 -6.58
N ILE A 157 -5.95 26.71 -7.80
CA ILE A 157 -4.91 26.55 -8.84
C ILE A 157 -4.15 27.87 -9.05
N LYS A 158 -4.88 28.97 -9.23
CA LYS A 158 -4.29 30.30 -9.46
C LYS A 158 -3.48 30.84 -8.27
N ASP A 159 -3.74 30.40 -7.04
CA ASP A 159 -2.92 30.78 -5.88
C ASP A 159 -1.65 29.92 -5.77
N LEU A 160 -1.71 28.65 -6.19
CA LEU A 160 -0.56 27.73 -6.29
C LEU A 160 0.41 28.17 -7.42
N GLU A 161 -0.12 28.43 -8.62
CA GLU A 161 0.64 29.03 -9.74
C GLU A 161 1.32 30.33 -9.31
N ARG A 162 0.59 31.19 -8.60
CA ARG A 162 1.08 32.46 -8.05
C ARG A 162 2.12 32.28 -6.96
N PHE A 163 2.10 31.18 -6.21
CA PHE A 163 3.10 30.87 -5.19
C PHE A 163 4.42 30.44 -5.82
N VAL A 164 4.38 29.48 -6.76
CA VAL A 164 5.56 28.95 -7.47
C VAL A 164 6.23 30.04 -8.32
N SER A 165 5.45 30.81 -9.09
CA SER A 165 5.97 31.87 -9.99
C SER A 165 6.55 33.12 -9.29
N ARG A 166 6.78 33.10 -7.98
CA ARG A 166 7.09 34.31 -7.18
C ARG A 166 8.31 34.21 -6.26
N ARG A 167 9.21 33.26 -6.45
CA ARG A 167 10.49 33.16 -5.70
C ARG A 167 11.20 34.51 -5.54
N GLU A 168 11.42 35.23 -6.63
CA GLU A 168 12.12 36.52 -6.66
C GLU A 168 11.33 37.61 -5.94
N PHE A 169 9.99 37.54 -5.93
CA PHE A 169 9.14 38.46 -5.19
C PHE A 169 9.26 38.22 -3.68
N TYR A 170 9.15 36.98 -3.20
CA TYR A 170 9.35 36.62 -1.78
C TYR A 170 10.74 37.06 -1.29
N LYS A 171 11.78 36.74 -2.07
CA LYS A 171 13.16 37.19 -1.82
C LYS A 171 13.30 38.71 -1.79
N LYS A 172 12.67 39.44 -2.72
CA LYS A 172 12.69 40.91 -2.77
C LYS A 172 11.98 41.58 -1.59
N VAL A 173 10.92 40.99 -1.05
CA VAL A 173 10.19 41.53 0.12
C VAL A 173 10.70 41.01 1.47
N GLY A 174 11.79 40.23 1.48
CA GLY A 174 12.39 39.70 2.71
C GLY A 174 11.51 38.73 3.48
N LYS A 175 10.60 38.01 2.80
CA LYS A 175 9.71 37.01 3.43
C LYS A 175 10.12 35.59 3.03
N ALA A 176 10.03 34.67 3.98
CA ALA A 176 10.14 33.24 3.74
C ALA A 176 9.17 32.80 2.61
N TRP A 177 9.65 32.00 1.68
CA TRP A 177 8.88 31.54 0.51
C TRP A 177 8.00 30.33 0.88
N LYS A 178 6.98 30.62 1.67
CA LYS A 178 6.01 29.65 2.19
C LYS A 178 4.55 30.06 1.93
N ARG A 179 3.63 29.10 1.95
CA ARG A 179 2.17 29.33 1.84
C ARG A 179 1.38 28.41 2.77
N GLY A 180 0.45 28.97 3.56
CA GLY A 180 -0.37 28.21 4.50
C GLY A 180 -1.84 28.08 4.06
N TYR A 181 -2.37 26.86 4.08
CA TYR A 181 -3.76 26.52 3.78
C TYR A 181 -4.45 25.87 5.00
N LEU A 182 -5.72 26.18 5.23
CA LEU A 182 -6.58 25.47 6.19
C LEU A 182 -7.77 24.87 5.43
N LEU A 183 -7.88 23.55 5.44
CA LEU A 183 -9.00 22.81 4.87
C LEU A 183 -9.96 22.44 6.01
N TYR A 184 -11.19 22.94 5.97
CA TYR A 184 -12.17 22.73 7.03
C TYR A 184 -13.55 22.35 6.52
N GLY A 185 -14.26 21.52 7.29
CA GLY A 185 -15.60 21.04 6.96
C GLY A 185 -15.81 19.58 7.37
N PRO A 186 -16.99 18.98 7.12
CA PRO A 186 -17.34 17.63 7.57
C PRO A 186 -16.34 16.53 7.14
N PRO A 187 -16.32 15.37 7.80
CA PRO A 187 -15.69 14.16 7.26
C PRO A 187 -16.34 13.73 5.93
N GLY A 188 -15.64 12.94 5.11
CA GLY A 188 -16.16 12.49 3.80
C GLY A 188 -16.18 13.55 2.68
N THR A 189 -15.64 14.75 2.92
CA THR A 189 -15.63 15.89 1.97
C THR A 189 -14.37 16.01 1.12
N GLY A 190 -13.44 15.04 1.20
CA GLY A 190 -12.24 15.00 0.35
C GLY A 190 -11.11 15.95 0.78
N LYS A 191 -11.00 16.29 2.07
CA LYS A 191 -9.93 17.16 2.61
C LYS A 191 -8.53 16.64 2.23
N SER A 192 -8.20 15.39 2.56
CA SER A 192 -6.89 14.78 2.25
C SER A 192 -6.74 14.48 0.74
N SER A 193 -7.84 14.20 0.03
CA SER A 193 -7.84 14.08 -1.45
C SER A 193 -7.49 15.40 -2.16
N LEU A 194 -7.82 16.56 -1.58
CA LEU A 194 -7.37 17.86 -2.08
C LEU A 194 -5.86 18.06 -1.85
N ILE A 195 -5.32 17.59 -0.72
CA ILE A 195 -3.87 17.60 -0.47
C ILE A 195 -3.14 16.77 -1.54
N ALA A 196 -3.64 15.58 -1.82
CA ALA A 196 -3.16 14.71 -2.89
C ALA A 196 -3.22 15.39 -4.27
N ALA A 197 -4.33 16.05 -4.60
CA ALA A 197 -4.47 16.81 -5.85
C ALA A 197 -3.46 17.97 -5.97
N ILE A 198 -3.17 18.68 -4.86
CA ILE A 198 -2.14 19.73 -4.81
C ILE A 198 -0.73 19.14 -5.00
N ALA A 199 -0.42 18.02 -4.33
CA ALA A 199 0.85 17.32 -4.46
C ALA A 199 1.10 16.85 -5.90
N ASN A 200 0.11 16.20 -6.51
CA ASN A 200 0.16 15.71 -7.89
C ASN A 200 0.31 16.84 -8.92
N TYR A 201 -0.37 17.98 -8.72
CA TYR A 201 -0.30 19.13 -9.60
C TYR A 201 1.04 19.86 -9.52
N LEU A 202 1.63 20.00 -8.33
CA LEU A 202 2.92 20.69 -8.13
C LEU A 202 4.15 19.77 -8.23
N LYS A 203 3.95 18.46 -8.20
CA LYS A 203 5.00 17.44 -8.01
C LYS A 203 5.86 17.69 -6.76
N PHE A 204 5.22 18.08 -5.67
CA PHE A 204 5.86 18.28 -4.36
C PHE A 204 5.79 17.01 -3.52
N ASP A 205 6.83 16.73 -2.73
CA ASP A 205 6.80 15.60 -1.78
C ASP A 205 5.94 15.97 -0.57
N VAL A 206 5.23 14.99 -0.01
CA VAL A 206 4.30 15.18 1.10
C VAL A 206 4.94 14.71 2.39
N PHE A 207 4.89 15.54 3.42
CA PHE A 207 5.43 15.24 4.74
C PHE A 207 4.31 15.38 5.77
N GLU A 208 3.98 14.30 6.47
CA GLU A 208 2.93 14.28 7.49
C GLU A 208 3.54 14.41 8.90
N LEU A 209 2.90 15.22 9.74
CA LEU A 209 3.30 15.49 11.11
C LEU A 209 2.17 15.14 12.09
N GLU A 210 2.40 14.15 12.94
CA GLU A 210 1.51 13.80 14.03
C GLU A 210 1.82 14.67 15.26
N LEU A 211 0.93 15.60 15.63
CA LEU A 211 1.15 16.50 16.78
C LEU A 211 1.13 15.76 18.12
N ASP A 212 0.24 14.77 18.27
CA ASP A 212 0.11 13.95 19.49
C ASP A 212 1.33 13.05 19.75
N ALA A 213 2.19 12.85 18.74
CA ALA A 213 3.39 12.01 18.81
C ALA A 213 4.69 12.84 18.97
N ILE A 214 4.62 14.03 19.58
CA ILE A 214 5.76 14.94 19.78
C ILE A 214 5.88 15.33 21.26
N ASP A 215 6.92 14.83 21.93
CA ASP A 215 7.13 15.04 23.36
C ASP A 215 7.70 16.44 23.69
N SER A 216 8.26 17.15 22.69
CA SER A 216 8.92 18.45 22.92
C SER A 216 8.96 19.43 21.74
N ASP A 217 9.01 20.71 22.11
CA ASP A 217 9.28 21.85 21.23
C ASP A 217 10.59 21.74 20.43
N SER A 218 11.57 20.97 20.91
CA SER A 218 12.87 20.76 20.26
C SER A 218 12.82 19.66 19.20
N GLU A 219 11.99 18.65 19.43
CA GLU A 219 11.69 17.58 18.49
C GLU A 219 10.86 18.12 17.32
N LEU A 220 9.81 18.91 17.61
CA LEU A 220 9.05 19.66 16.60
C LEU A 220 9.96 20.49 15.67
N LYS A 221 10.98 21.16 16.23
CA LYS A 221 11.94 21.94 15.44
C LYS A 221 12.82 21.03 14.57
N ARG A 222 13.31 19.89 15.09
CA ARG A 222 14.10 18.92 14.32
C ARG A 222 13.28 18.32 13.17
N ALA A 223 12.05 17.90 13.48
CA ALA A 223 11.06 17.41 12.53
C ALA A 223 10.83 18.40 11.37
N LEU A 224 10.52 19.65 11.69
CA LEU A 224 10.22 20.66 10.67
C LEU A 224 11.44 21.13 9.86
N LEU A 225 12.65 20.90 10.37
CA LEU A 225 13.92 21.16 9.69
C LEU A 225 14.44 19.98 8.84
N SER A 226 13.95 18.75 9.01
CA SER A 226 14.31 17.62 8.15
C SER A 226 13.54 17.60 6.81
N THR A 227 12.41 18.31 6.76
CA THR A 227 11.58 18.44 5.54
C THR A 227 12.30 19.23 4.43
N THR A 228 12.19 18.76 3.19
CA THR A 228 12.95 19.30 2.03
C THR A 228 12.32 20.59 1.45
N ASN A 229 12.99 21.16 0.44
CA ASN A 229 12.40 22.16 -0.48
C ASN A 229 11.45 21.46 -1.46
N ARG A 230 10.48 22.19 -2.05
CA ARG A 230 9.40 21.65 -2.92
C ARG A 230 8.59 20.56 -2.22
N SER A 231 8.11 20.92 -1.03
CA SER A 231 7.38 20.04 -0.12
C SER A 231 6.04 20.62 0.32
N ILE A 232 5.11 19.72 0.66
CA ILE A 232 3.84 20.00 1.34
C ILE A 232 3.91 19.38 2.73
N LEU A 233 3.96 20.21 3.76
CA LEU A 233 3.81 19.80 5.14
C LEU A 233 2.32 19.67 5.47
N VAL A 234 1.91 18.52 5.97
CA VAL A 234 0.52 18.19 6.33
C VAL A 234 0.41 18.01 7.83
N ILE A 235 -0.60 18.65 8.42
CA ILE A 235 -0.93 18.56 9.84
C ILE A 235 -2.43 18.32 9.93
N GLU A 236 -2.83 17.06 10.11
CA GLU A 236 -4.25 16.66 10.10
C GLU A 236 -4.93 16.81 11.48
N ASP A 237 -6.26 16.97 11.46
CA ASP A 237 -7.17 17.05 12.61
C ASP A 237 -6.67 17.89 13.80
N ILE A 238 -6.28 19.14 13.54
CA ILE A 238 -5.78 20.06 14.58
C ILE A 238 -6.81 20.46 15.65
N ASP A 239 -8.08 20.06 15.53
CA ASP A 239 -9.09 20.17 16.59
C ASP A 239 -9.08 18.99 17.58
N CYS A 240 -8.43 17.86 17.27
CA CYS A 240 -8.35 16.69 18.15
C CYS A 240 -7.23 16.76 19.19
N SER A 241 -6.16 17.50 18.91
CA SER A 241 -4.97 17.65 19.78
C SER A 241 -5.11 18.77 20.83
N VAL A 242 -6.07 19.67 20.65
CA VAL A 242 -6.23 20.90 21.46
C VAL A 242 -7.11 20.70 22.71
N ASN A 243 -8.07 19.78 22.67
CA ASN A 243 -9.10 19.63 23.73
C ASN A 243 -8.82 18.48 24.73
N LYS A 244 -7.57 18.04 24.86
CA LYS A 244 -7.18 17.01 25.85
C LYS A 244 -6.62 17.69 27.11
N ASP A 245 -7.45 17.84 28.15
CA ASP A 245 -7.11 18.43 29.46
C ASP A 245 -6.15 17.57 30.32
N LYS A 246 -5.12 16.97 29.72
CA LYS A 246 -4.08 16.16 30.38
C LYS A 246 -2.69 16.51 29.84
N GLU A 247 -1.99 17.41 30.54
CA GLU A 247 -0.53 17.59 30.57
C GLU A 247 0.30 17.45 29.27
N ASN A 248 -0.28 17.72 28.10
CA ASN A 248 0.47 17.72 26.84
C ASN A 248 1.59 18.79 26.87
N ARG A 249 2.85 18.33 26.87
CA ARG A 249 4.03 19.20 26.96
C ARG A 249 4.32 19.98 25.67
N PHE A 250 3.74 19.56 24.55
CA PHE A 250 3.61 20.37 23.34
C PHE A 250 2.47 21.39 23.52
N THR A 251 2.78 22.67 23.26
CA THR A 251 1.77 23.74 23.24
C THR A 251 1.59 24.28 21.83
N LEU A 252 0.38 24.77 21.50
CA LEU A 252 0.12 25.51 20.26
C LEU A 252 1.15 26.61 20.00
N SER A 253 1.63 27.27 21.06
CA SER A 253 2.72 28.25 21.04
C SER A 253 3.99 27.74 20.36
N GLY A 254 4.36 26.47 20.50
CA GLY A 254 5.52 25.84 19.86
C GLY A 254 5.41 25.79 18.34
N LEU A 255 4.26 25.35 17.85
CA LEU A 255 3.92 25.34 16.43
C LEU A 255 3.88 26.77 15.87
N LEU A 256 3.24 27.70 16.60
CA LEU A 256 3.21 29.12 16.23
C LEU A 256 4.62 29.76 16.19
N ASN A 257 5.51 29.38 17.11
CA ASN A 257 6.91 29.83 17.15
C ASN A 257 7.72 29.31 15.96
N PHE A 258 7.42 28.12 15.42
CA PHE A 258 7.98 27.70 14.13
C PHE A 258 7.36 28.52 12.98
N MET A 259 6.03 28.66 12.96
CA MET A 259 5.32 29.32 11.85
C MET A 259 5.72 30.78 11.68
N ASP A 260 6.02 31.52 12.74
CA ASP A 260 6.49 32.92 12.67
C ASP A 260 8.02 33.05 12.69
N GLY A 261 8.72 32.07 13.25
CA GLY A 261 10.14 32.19 13.60
C GLY A 261 11.13 32.14 12.43
N LEU A 262 12.39 32.47 12.74
CA LEU A 262 13.53 32.42 11.81
C LEU A 262 13.69 31.05 11.14
N TRP A 263 13.34 29.96 11.85
CA TRP A 263 13.36 28.60 11.33
C TRP A 263 12.46 28.38 10.11
N SER A 264 11.41 29.19 9.92
CA SER A 264 10.59 29.17 8.71
C SER A 264 11.29 29.72 7.46
N SER A 265 12.52 30.25 7.59
CA SER A 265 13.41 30.59 6.47
C SER A 265 14.45 29.50 6.17
N CYS A 266 14.50 28.42 6.95
CA CYS A 266 15.36 27.25 6.70
C CYS A 266 14.73 26.31 5.66
N GLY A 267 14.50 26.84 4.45
CA GLY A 267 13.90 26.15 3.32
C GLY A 267 13.36 27.14 2.27
N ASP A 268 13.55 26.81 1.00
CA ASP A 268 12.92 27.49 -0.14
C ASP A 268 11.73 26.64 -0.61
N GLU A 269 10.63 27.27 -1.03
CA GLU A 269 9.51 26.62 -1.73
C GLU A 269 8.76 25.54 -0.89
N ARG A 270 8.05 25.96 0.18
CA ARG A 270 7.25 25.05 1.02
C ARG A 270 5.77 25.47 1.15
N ILE A 271 4.87 24.50 1.04
CA ILE A 271 3.45 24.66 1.38
C ILE A 271 3.18 23.99 2.73
N ILE A 272 2.29 24.55 3.53
CA ILE A 272 1.79 23.96 4.78
C ILE A 272 0.26 23.86 4.67
N VAL A 273 -0.29 22.68 4.93
CA VAL A 273 -1.73 22.42 4.91
C VAL A 273 -2.17 21.85 6.25
N PHE A 274 -3.19 22.47 6.82
CA PHE A 274 -3.85 22.04 8.05
C PHE A 274 -5.24 21.48 7.70
N THR A 275 -5.65 20.37 8.32
CA THR A 275 -7.03 19.88 8.23
C THR A 275 -7.74 19.97 9.58
N THR A 276 -9.05 20.23 9.54
CA THR A 276 -9.89 20.28 10.75
C THR A 276 -11.34 19.93 10.39
N ASN A 277 -12.10 19.43 11.35
CA ASN A 277 -13.55 19.29 11.22
C ASN A 277 -14.28 20.53 11.76
N HIS A 278 -13.76 21.15 12.82
CA HIS A 278 -14.37 22.27 13.53
C HIS A 278 -13.45 23.51 13.60
N LYS A 279 -13.47 24.35 12.56
CA LYS A 279 -12.70 25.61 12.50
C LYS A 279 -13.01 26.58 13.66
N ASP A 280 -14.22 26.51 14.19
CA ASP A 280 -14.72 27.24 15.36
C ASP A 280 -13.96 26.93 16.66
N ARG A 281 -13.31 25.76 16.75
CA ARG A 281 -12.51 25.33 17.93
C ARG A 281 -11.05 25.79 17.89
N LEU A 282 -10.60 26.43 16.81
CA LEU A 282 -9.20 26.80 16.62
C LEU A 282 -8.88 28.17 17.23
N ASP A 283 -7.71 28.29 17.87
CA ASP A 283 -7.18 29.57 18.36
C ASP A 283 -7.12 30.61 17.21
N PRO A 284 -7.79 31.77 17.32
CA PRO A 284 -7.72 32.86 16.35
C PRO A 284 -6.29 33.37 16.05
N ALA A 285 -5.29 33.03 16.87
CA ALA A 285 -3.88 33.25 16.58
C ALA A 285 -3.36 32.41 15.40
N LEU A 286 -3.86 31.18 15.18
CA LEU A 286 -3.49 30.34 14.03
C LEU A 286 -3.96 30.96 12.71
N LEU A 287 -5.15 31.57 12.71
CA LEU A 287 -5.86 32.14 11.55
C LEU A 287 -5.30 33.49 11.06
N ARG A 288 -4.08 33.88 11.48
CA ARG A 288 -3.46 35.17 11.15
C ARG A 288 -2.68 35.11 9.82
N PRO A 289 -2.68 36.19 8.99
CA PRO A 289 -1.89 36.24 7.76
C PRO A 289 -0.39 35.98 8.01
N GLY A 290 0.24 35.18 7.14
CA GLY A 290 1.60 34.65 7.32
C GLY A 290 1.64 33.28 8.03
N ARG A 291 0.54 32.87 8.67
CA ARG A 291 0.33 31.53 9.26
C ARG A 291 -0.63 30.73 8.36
N MET A 292 -1.91 30.64 8.71
CA MET A 292 -2.96 30.10 7.83
C MET A 292 -3.47 31.22 6.92
N ASP A 293 -2.91 31.36 5.71
CA ASP A 293 -3.27 32.43 4.77
C ASP A 293 -4.61 32.16 4.06
N VAL A 294 -4.85 30.90 3.67
CA VAL A 294 -5.93 30.53 2.74
C VAL A 294 -6.88 29.53 3.39
N HIS A 295 -8.05 30.01 3.79
CA HIS A 295 -9.11 29.19 4.37
C HIS A 295 -10.02 28.62 3.26
N ILE A 296 -10.11 27.30 3.16
CA ILE A 296 -10.93 26.57 2.18
C ILE A 296 -11.98 25.73 2.91
N TYR A 297 -13.25 25.99 2.63
CA TYR A 297 -14.35 25.18 3.14
C TYR A 297 -14.64 24.01 2.18
N MET A 298 -14.56 22.79 2.68
CA MET A 298 -14.94 21.55 1.99
C MET A 298 -16.31 21.13 2.51
N GLY A 299 -17.36 21.53 1.79
CA GLY A 299 -18.75 21.31 2.19
C GLY A 299 -19.37 20.00 1.68
N TYR A 300 -20.69 19.89 1.83
CA TYR A 300 -21.52 18.87 1.19
C TYR A 300 -21.46 18.97 -0.34
N CYS A 301 -21.86 17.91 -1.03
CA CYS A 301 -21.80 17.84 -2.48
C CYS A 301 -22.72 18.90 -3.12
N THR A 302 -22.22 19.57 -4.16
CA THR A 302 -22.96 20.58 -4.92
C THR A 302 -23.39 20.01 -6.27
N PRO A 303 -24.41 20.58 -6.95
CA PRO A 303 -24.79 20.17 -8.30
C PRO A 303 -23.62 20.13 -9.30
N SER A 304 -22.64 21.04 -9.17
CA SER A 304 -21.41 21.04 -9.97
C SER A 304 -20.42 19.95 -9.56
N GLY A 305 -20.26 19.69 -8.25
CA GLY A 305 -19.46 18.57 -7.76
C GLY A 305 -20.04 17.21 -8.17
N PHE A 306 -21.37 17.08 -8.18
CA PHE A 306 -22.06 15.87 -8.63
C PHE A 306 -21.83 15.58 -10.12
N LYS A 307 -21.80 16.59 -11.01
CA LYS A 307 -21.41 16.39 -12.41
C LYS A 307 -20.00 15.79 -12.55
N VAL A 308 -19.05 16.23 -11.73
CA VAL A 308 -17.68 15.67 -11.71
C VAL A 308 -17.72 14.19 -11.28
N LEU A 309 -18.49 13.86 -10.23
CA LEU A 309 -18.66 12.46 -9.81
C LEU A 309 -19.29 11.61 -10.91
N ALA A 310 -20.44 12.02 -11.47
CA ALA A 310 -21.13 11.24 -12.49
C ALA A 310 -20.31 11.08 -13.78
N SER A 311 -19.56 12.10 -14.21
CA SER A 311 -18.64 11.98 -15.35
C SER A 311 -17.47 11.03 -15.09
N ASN A 312 -16.94 10.99 -13.87
CA ASN A 312 -15.82 10.12 -13.52
C ASN A 312 -16.28 8.66 -13.33
N TYR A 313 -17.37 8.45 -12.59
CA TYR A 313 -17.92 7.13 -12.28
C TYR A 313 -18.70 6.53 -13.44
N LEU A 314 -19.77 7.19 -13.89
CA LEU A 314 -20.71 6.68 -14.92
C LEU A 314 -20.28 7.02 -16.35
N GLY A 315 -19.23 7.82 -16.54
CA GLY A 315 -18.73 8.19 -17.87
C GLY A 315 -19.59 9.19 -18.64
N ILE A 316 -20.67 9.73 -18.03
CA ILE A 316 -21.56 10.72 -18.66
C ILE A 316 -20.96 12.13 -18.53
N PRO A 317 -20.45 12.77 -19.61
CA PRO A 317 -19.84 14.09 -19.52
C PRO A 317 -20.86 15.24 -19.47
N ASP A 318 -22.09 15.01 -19.96
CA ASP A 318 -23.17 15.98 -19.98
C ASP A 318 -24.43 15.38 -19.31
N LEU A 319 -24.69 15.80 -18.07
CA LEU A 319 -25.90 15.44 -17.33
C LEU A 319 -27.04 16.43 -17.53
N ASP A 320 -26.84 17.59 -18.18
CA ASP A 320 -27.90 18.62 -18.29
C ASP A 320 -29.07 18.15 -19.18
N GLY A 321 -28.82 17.19 -20.08
CA GLY A 321 -29.86 16.50 -20.86
C GLY A 321 -30.50 15.28 -20.18
N HIS A 322 -30.04 14.87 -18.99
CA HIS A 322 -30.43 13.60 -18.38
C HIS A 322 -31.75 13.72 -17.58
N SER A 323 -32.69 12.80 -17.81
CA SER A 323 -34.03 12.77 -17.20
C SER A 323 -34.03 12.97 -15.67
N LEU A 324 -33.25 12.15 -14.96
CA LEU A 324 -33.11 12.16 -13.50
C LEU A 324 -32.29 13.34 -12.94
N TYR A 325 -31.55 14.11 -13.76
CA TYR A 325 -30.64 15.14 -13.24
C TYR A 325 -31.38 16.25 -12.50
N GLY A 326 -32.54 16.69 -13.00
CA GLY A 326 -33.37 17.69 -12.34
C GLY A 326 -33.90 17.25 -10.97
N GLU A 327 -34.27 15.96 -10.83
CA GLU A 327 -34.70 15.39 -9.55
C GLU A 327 -33.52 15.31 -8.57
N ILE A 328 -32.36 14.82 -9.02
CA ILE A 328 -31.15 14.72 -8.18
C ILE A 328 -30.68 16.10 -7.70
N VAL A 329 -30.71 17.14 -8.55
CA VAL A 329 -30.33 18.51 -8.15
C VAL A 329 -31.30 19.06 -7.10
N GLY A 330 -32.61 18.90 -7.29
CA GLY A 330 -33.61 19.33 -6.29
C GLY A 330 -33.51 18.58 -4.95
N LEU A 331 -33.06 17.32 -4.97
CA LEU A 331 -32.78 16.54 -3.76
C LEU A 331 -31.46 16.95 -3.09
N LEU A 332 -30.41 17.24 -3.85
CA LEU A 332 -29.11 17.73 -3.35
C LEU A 332 -29.23 19.06 -2.60
N GLU A 333 -30.04 20.00 -3.10
CA GLU A 333 -30.26 21.29 -2.42
C GLU A 333 -30.98 21.15 -1.07
N GLY A 334 -31.79 20.10 -0.90
CA GLY A 334 -32.51 19.81 0.33
C GLY A 334 -31.83 18.85 1.31
N THR A 335 -30.75 18.15 0.91
CA THR A 335 -30.23 16.98 1.65
C THR A 335 -28.73 17.07 1.91
N LYS A 336 -28.32 17.01 3.19
CA LYS A 336 -26.90 17.07 3.61
C LYS A 336 -26.16 15.77 3.26
N VAL A 337 -25.62 15.68 2.05
CA VAL A 337 -24.88 14.51 1.54
C VAL A 337 -23.46 14.88 1.14
N THR A 338 -22.49 14.12 1.62
CA THR A 338 -21.07 14.29 1.32
C THR A 338 -20.70 13.65 -0.03
N PRO A 339 -19.63 14.12 -0.69
CA PRO A 339 -19.09 13.44 -1.87
C PRO A 339 -18.80 11.96 -1.64
N ALA A 340 -18.25 11.57 -0.48
CA ALA A 340 -17.91 10.18 -0.18
C ALA A 340 -19.12 9.22 -0.19
N GLU A 341 -20.28 9.66 0.32
CA GLU A 341 -21.52 8.87 0.32
C GLU A 341 -22.03 8.64 -1.12
N ILE A 342 -22.07 9.70 -1.94
CA ILE A 342 -22.49 9.60 -3.35
C ILE A 342 -21.52 8.72 -4.14
N CYS A 343 -20.22 8.82 -3.86
CA CYS A 343 -19.19 7.98 -4.47
C CYS A 343 -19.33 6.48 -4.14
N GLU A 344 -20.13 6.07 -3.16
CA GLU A 344 -20.33 4.67 -2.81
C GLU A 344 -21.58 4.08 -3.46
N GLU A 345 -22.69 4.84 -3.48
CA GLU A 345 -23.87 4.50 -4.30
C GLU A 345 -23.51 4.39 -5.79
N LEU A 346 -22.57 5.21 -6.27
CA LEU A 346 -22.02 5.13 -7.63
C LEU A 346 -20.92 4.05 -7.81
N LEU A 347 -20.49 3.36 -6.76
CA LEU A 347 -19.48 2.28 -6.83
C LEU A 347 -20.13 0.89 -6.89
N ASN A 348 -21.28 0.75 -6.22
CA ASN A 348 -22.09 -0.47 -6.17
C ASN A 348 -22.97 -0.65 -7.42
N THR A 349 -22.44 -0.31 -8.60
CA THR A 349 -23.00 -0.64 -9.90
C THR A 349 -22.98 -2.16 -10.13
N ASN A 350 -23.98 -2.69 -10.81
CA ASN A 350 -24.13 -4.10 -11.12
C ASN A 350 -23.90 -4.34 -12.61
N ASP A 351 -22.65 -4.11 -13.03
CA ASP A 351 -22.16 -4.40 -14.37
C ASP A 351 -22.36 -5.91 -14.66
N GLU A 352 -23.44 -6.23 -15.38
CA GLU A 352 -23.64 -7.52 -16.08
C GLU A 352 -23.72 -7.32 -17.60
N ASP A 353 -24.09 -6.11 -18.07
CA ASP A 353 -24.01 -5.65 -19.47
C ASP A 353 -23.52 -4.19 -19.52
N ASP A 354 -22.59 -3.87 -20.43
CA ASP A 354 -21.80 -2.62 -20.43
C ASP A 354 -22.57 -1.32 -20.82
N ASP A 355 -23.82 -1.42 -21.32
CA ASP A 355 -24.54 -0.28 -21.93
C ASP A 355 -25.79 0.24 -21.16
N GLU A 356 -26.28 -0.41 -20.07
CA GLU A 356 -27.55 -0.02 -19.39
C GLU A 356 -27.47 0.49 -17.92
N ASP A 357 -26.39 0.26 -17.15
CA ASP A 357 -26.44 0.50 -15.67
C ASP A 357 -26.36 1.98 -15.23
N ALA A 358 -26.10 2.95 -16.11
CA ALA A 358 -25.97 4.35 -15.71
C ALA A 358 -27.30 4.96 -15.20
N ASP A 359 -28.41 4.68 -15.88
CA ASP A 359 -29.76 5.07 -15.44
C ASP A 359 -30.14 4.38 -14.11
N ALA A 360 -29.77 3.10 -13.98
CA ALA A 360 -30.03 2.33 -12.77
C ALA A 360 -29.19 2.82 -11.57
N ALA A 361 -27.94 3.24 -11.77
CA ALA A 361 -27.12 3.88 -10.74
C ALA A 361 -27.72 5.23 -10.28
N LEU A 362 -28.16 6.07 -11.22
CA LEU A 362 -28.80 7.35 -10.91
C LEU A 362 -30.14 7.15 -10.18
N LYS A 363 -30.90 6.10 -10.54
CA LYS A 363 -32.13 5.73 -9.84
C LYS A 363 -31.89 5.23 -8.42
N ARG A 364 -30.91 4.34 -8.20
CA ARG A 364 -30.48 3.91 -6.85
C ARG A 364 -30.12 5.11 -5.98
N LEU A 365 -29.35 6.06 -6.54
CA LEU A 365 -28.96 7.30 -5.86
C LEU A 365 -30.16 8.21 -5.53
N VAL A 366 -31.15 8.31 -6.42
CA VAL A 366 -32.43 9.03 -6.15
C VAL A 366 -33.20 8.42 -4.98
N ASP A 367 -33.27 7.09 -4.91
CA ASP A 367 -33.95 6.39 -3.82
C ASP A 367 -33.19 6.50 -2.49
N PHE A 368 -31.84 6.50 -2.52
CA PHE A 368 -30.99 6.86 -1.38
C PHE A 368 -31.26 8.29 -0.87
N PHE A 369 -31.32 9.29 -1.76
CA PHE A 369 -31.65 10.67 -1.36
C PHE A 369 -33.04 10.77 -0.71
N LYS A 370 -34.03 10.05 -1.25
CA LYS A 370 -35.40 10.00 -0.68
C LYS A 370 -35.40 9.39 0.71
N LEU A 371 -34.71 8.27 0.91
CA LEU A 371 -34.57 7.64 2.23
C LEU A 371 -33.89 8.58 3.22
N LYS A 372 -32.73 9.15 2.86
CA LYS A 372 -31.97 10.04 3.76
C LYS A 372 -32.72 11.34 4.09
N LYS A 373 -33.57 11.84 3.20
CA LYS A 373 -34.49 12.95 3.50
C LYS A 373 -35.56 12.54 4.52
N LEU A 374 -36.22 11.39 4.32
CA LEU A 374 -37.17 10.85 5.30
C LEU A 374 -36.53 10.60 6.68
N GLU A 375 -35.21 10.36 6.75
CA GLU A 375 -34.47 10.26 8.00
C GLU A 375 -34.11 11.61 8.61
N GLY A 376 -33.79 12.61 7.79
CA GLY A 376 -33.59 14.00 8.23
C GLY A 376 -34.86 14.67 8.77
N ASP A 377 -36.02 14.32 8.23
CA ASP A 377 -37.32 14.87 8.64
C ASP A 377 -37.81 14.25 9.99
N LYS A 378 -37.34 13.06 10.38
CA LYS A 378 -37.71 12.39 11.66
C LYS A 378 -37.46 13.25 12.90
N PRO A 379 -36.25 13.78 13.18
CA PRO A 379 -35.98 14.56 14.39
C PRO A 379 -36.81 15.85 14.45
N GLU A 380 -37.07 16.55 13.33
CA GLU A 380 -37.94 17.73 13.35
C GLU A 380 -39.40 17.36 13.69
N ILE A 381 -39.87 16.20 13.21
CA ILE A 381 -41.20 15.67 13.55
C ILE A 381 -41.27 15.22 15.03
N GLU A 382 -40.16 14.72 15.61
CA GLU A 382 -40.10 14.33 17.02
C GLU A 382 -39.93 15.52 17.97
N GLU A 383 -39.12 16.54 17.61
CA GLU A 383 -39.11 17.82 18.33
C GLU A 383 -40.49 18.50 18.29
N ALA A 384 -41.18 18.50 17.13
CA ALA A 384 -42.54 19.06 17.02
C ALA A 384 -43.59 18.27 17.82
N LYS A 385 -43.39 16.96 18.07
CA LYS A 385 -44.20 16.15 18.99
C LYS A 385 -43.87 16.47 20.44
N ASN A 386 -42.59 16.52 20.79
CA ASN A 386 -42.13 16.78 22.16
C ASN A 386 -42.53 18.19 22.62
N GLN A 387 -42.39 19.22 21.78
CA GLN A 387 -42.86 20.58 22.08
C GLN A 387 -44.39 20.66 22.30
N LYS A 388 -45.18 19.80 21.65
CA LYS A 388 -46.62 19.64 21.96
C LYS A 388 -46.83 18.94 23.30
N MET A 389 -46.11 17.85 23.54
CA MET A 389 -46.22 17.07 24.77
C MET A 389 -45.80 17.90 26.01
N ASP A 390 -44.77 18.75 25.87
CA ASP A 390 -44.35 19.72 26.89
C ASP A 390 -45.40 20.82 27.12
N ALA A 391 -46.13 21.26 26.08
CA ALA A 391 -47.23 22.20 26.26
C ALA A 391 -48.39 21.57 27.07
N ASP A 392 -48.74 20.32 26.79
CA ASP A 392 -49.78 19.58 27.52
C ASP A 392 -49.33 19.23 28.96
N VAL A 393 -48.06 18.85 29.16
CA VAL A 393 -47.48 18.59 30.50
C VAL A 393 -47.38 19.86 31.34
N ASN A 394 -47.08 21.03 30.74
CA ASN A 394 -47.09 22.30 31.48
C ASN A 394 -48.51 22.67 31.96
N ASN A 395 -49.55 22.42 31.16
CA ASN A 395 -50.95 22.62 31.60
C ASN A 395 -51.30 21.73 32.82
N ILE A 396 -50.80 20.48 32.86
CA ILE A 396 -50.99 19.56 33.99
C ILE A 396 -50.19 20.02 35.23
N ASN A 397 -48.97 20.55 35.05
CA ASN A 397 -48.12 20.98 36.16
C ASN A 397 -48.57 22.29 36.81
N ILE A 398 -49.30 23.16 36.11
CA ILE A 398 -49.98 24.31 36.73
C ILE A 398 -51.02 23.83 37.76
N PHE A 399 -51.84 22.83 37.39
CA PHE A 399 -52.89 22.27 38.25
C PHE A 399 -52.38 21.53 39.50
N LYS A 400 -51.08 21.18 39.56
CA LYS A 400 -50.46 20.54 40.73
C LYS A 400 -49.80 21.54 41.69
N ARG A 401 -49.36 22.71 41.22
CA ARG A 401 -48.65 23.68 42.09
C ARG A 401 -49.57 24.33 43.13
N GLU A 402 -50.86 24.50 42.82
CA GLU A 402 -51.86 25.03 43.76
C GLU A 402 -52.18 24.10 44.95
N THR A 403 -51.62 22.87 45.01
CA THR A 403 -51.91 21.90 46.10
C THR A 403 -50.70 21.49 46.96
N GLU A 404 -49.49 22.01 46.71
CA GLU A 404 -48.30 21.68 47.52
C GLU A 404 -47.70 22.85 48.33
N GLU A 405 -48.08 24.11 48.07
CA GLU A 405 -47.56 25.26 48.86
C GLU A 405 -48.06 25.28 50.32
N GLU A 406 -49.16 24.61 50.64
CA GLU A 406 -49.67 24.51 52.02
C GLU A 406 -48.86 23.58 52.95
N ARG A 407 -47.84 22.86 52.46
CA ARG A 407 -47.17 21.77 53.22
C ARG A 407 -45.66 21.91 53.44
N ARG A 408 -45.11 23.13 53.42
CA ARG A 408 -43.70 23.37 53.81
C ARG A 408 -43.50 24.57 54.76
N GLN A 409 -44.04 24.45 55.97
CA GLN A 409 -43.47 25.10 57.16
C GLN A 409 -43.19 24.03 58.22
N GLU A 410 -41.91 23.73 58.48
CA GLU A 410 -41.29 23.41 59.78
C GLU A 410 -39.85 22.85 59.60
N MET A 411 -38.88 23.48 60.27
CA MET A 411 -37.73 22.96 61.06
C MET A 411 -36.92 21.70 60.65
N ASP A 412 -35.63 21.53 61.07
CA ASP A 412 -34.51 22.47 61.29
C ASP A 412 -33.17 21.70 61.54
N VAL A 413 -32.03 22.32 61.21
CA VAL A 413 -30.69 22.30 61.87
C VAL A 413 -30.18 21.06 62.66
N LYS A 414 -29.03 20.46 62.23
CA LYS A 414 -27.72 20.30 62.96
C LYS A 414 -26.67 19.44 62.18
N VAL A 415 -25.47 19.15 62.74
CA VAL A 415 -24.20 19.93 62.64
C VAL A 415 -23.00 19.17 63.29
N ASN A 416 -21.79 19.21 62.67
CA ASN A 416 -20.44 18.84 63.16
C ASN A 416 -20.13 17.35 63.54
N ASP A 417 -18.91 16.81 63.33
CA ASP A 417 -17.62 17.16 63.97
C ASP A 417 -16.35 17.18 63.06
N ASP A 418 -15.21 17.63 63.62
CA ASP A 418 -13.94 18.05 62.97
C ASP A 418 -12.68 17.26 63.47
N ILE A 419 -11.46 17.68 63.04
CA ILE A 419 -10.15 17.76 63.78
C ILE A 419 -8.91 16.96 63.23
N GLU A 420 -7.99 17.69 62.55
CA GLU A 420 -6.50 17.84 62.75
C GLU A 420 -5.49 16.63 62.79
N ASN A 421 -4.14 16.73 62.58
CA ASN A 421 -3.23 17.64 61.82
C ASN A 421 -1.76 17.08 61.64
N LYS A 422 -1.11 17.37 60.49
CA LYS A 422 0.30 17.84 60.23
C LYS A 422 1.64 17.13 60.68
N CYS A 423 2.49 16.92 59.64
CA CYS A 423 3.88 17.47 59.44
C CYS A 423 5.23 16.71 59.74
N CYS A 424 6.29 17.18 59.02
CA CYS A 424 7.77 16.93 59.06
C CYS A 424 8.33 15.75 58.21
N GLY A 425 9.52 15.81 57.54
CA GLY A 425 10.41 16.94 57.14
C GLY A 425 11.89 16.56 56.77
N VAL A 426 12.56 17.35 55.88
CA VAL A 426 14.05 17.49 55.63
C VAL A 426 14.76 16.63 54.50
N TYR A 427 15.86 17.18 53.92
CA TYR A 427 16.72 16.75 52.75
C TYR A 427 18.15 16.24 53.22
N PRO A 428 19.30 16.11 52.44
CA PRO A 428 19.64 16.30 50.99
C PRO A 428 20.70 15.37 50.28
N ASN A 429 20.83 15.49 48.93
CA ASN A 429 21.99 15.45 47.98
C ASN A 429 23.25 14.53 48.12
N ALA A 430 23.75 14.00 46.97
CA ALA A 430 25.12 14.17 46.37
C ALA A 430 25.69 12.93 45.57
N CYS A 431 26.78 13.12 44.79
CA CYS A 431 27.34 12.13 43.83
C CYS A 431 28.87 11.89 43.98
N LYS A 432 29.41 10.69 43.60
CA LYS A 432 30.67 10.48 42.81
C LYS A 432 31.19 9.02 42.66
N VAL A 433 31.34 8.56 41.41
CA VAL A 433 32.59 8.12 40.70
C VAL A 433 33.60 7.09 41.31
N SER A 434 33.90 6.02 40.54
CA SER A 434 35.19 5.32 40.26
C SER A 434 35.61 3.94 40.86
N ASN A 435 36.31 3.18 39.98
CA ASN A 435 37.43 2.22 40.18
C ASN A 435 37.24 0.67 40.22
N LEU A 436 37.64 0.04 39.09
CA LEU A 436 38.73 -0.96 38.91
C LEU A 436 38.91 -2.15 39.88
N SER A 437 38.93 -3.36 39.29
CA SER A 437 39.85 -4.47 39.68
C SER A 437 40.11 -5.44 38.52
N THR A 438 41.34 -5.94 38.38
CA THR A 438 41.81 -6.90 37.35
C THR A 438 42.36 -8.15 38.03
N ILE A 439 42.34 -9.34 37.39
CA ILE A 439 43.38 -10.40 37.50
C ILE A 439 43.17 -11.54 36.47
N TYR A 440 44.26 -12.23 36.11
CA TYR A 440 44.37 -13.33 35.13
C TYR A 440 44.23 -14.74 35.76
N ILE A 441 44.10 -15.79 34.93
CA ILE A 441 44.92 -17.03 34.92
C ILE A 441 44.65 -17.84 33.62
N GLU A 442 45.60 -18.68 33.16
CA GLU A 442 45.63 -19.27 31.81
C GLU A 442 46.29 -20.67 31.77
N THR A 443 46.03 -21.47 30.72
CA THR A 443 46.78 -22.70 30.26
C THR A 443 46.45 -24.07 30.96
N PRO A 444 46.98 -25.25 30.53
CA PRO A 444 46.33 -26.19 29.57
C PRO A 444 46.51 -27.69 30.00
N PRO A 445 46.83 -28.73 29.16
CA PRO A 445 46.53 -29.09 27.76
C PRO A 445 45.96 -30.55 27.58
N ASN A 446 45.65 -30.98 26.34
CA ASN A 446 46.03 -32.29 25.71
C ASN A 446 45.21 -32.57 24.42
N THR A 447 45.50 -33.49 23.47
CA THR A 447 46.70 -34.05 22.75
C THR A 447 46.15 -35.09 21.71
N ILE A 448 46.97 -35.67 20.80
CA ILE A 448 46.65 -36.78 19.84
C ILE A 448 45.91 -36.28 18.57
N HIS A 449 46.21 -36.62 17.29
CA HIS A 449 47.33 -37.21 16.49
C HIS A 449 46.90 -37.15 14.98
N THR A 450 47.67 -37.37 13.89
CA THR A 450 49.12 -37.41 13.54
C THR A 450 49.27 -37.23 12.01
N LEU A 451 50.45 -36.82 11.52
CA LEU A 451 50.88 -36.91 10.10
C LEU A 451 52.39 -37.18 10.02
N PHE A 452 52.83 -38.16 9.21
CA PHE A 452 54.23 -38.39 8.78
C PHE A 452 54.21 -39.29 7.51
N SER A 453 55.18 -39.31 6.59
CA SER A 453 56.24 -38.37 6.12
C SER A 453 57.08 -39.06 5.00
N SER A 454 57.93 -38.31 4.28
CA SER A 454 58.99 -38.80 3.35
C SER A 454 58.48 -39.42 2.01
N CYS A 455 59.22 -39.56 0.89
CA CYS A 455 60.51 -39.02 0.35
C CYS A 455 60.59 -39.46 -1.15
N ALA A 456 61.47 -38.97 -2.06
CA ALA A 456 62.40 -37.83 -2.12
C ALA A 456 62.94 -37.66 -3.57
N SER A 457 63.75 -36.60 -3.79
CA SER A 457 64.74 -36.39 -4.89
C SER A 457 64.28 -36.19 -6.36
N LEU A 458 64.86 -35.15 -6.98
CA LEU A 458 64.86 -34.78 -8.40
C LEU A 458 65.99 -35.51 -9.18
N PRO A 459 66.12 -35.39 -10.53
CA PRO A 459 65.22 -34.77 -11.54
C PRO A 459 64.85 -35.66 -12.74
N CYS A 460 63.84 -35.27 -13.54
CA CYS A 460 63.93 -35.01 -15.00
C CYS A 460 62.56 -35.02 -15.75
N CYS A 461 62.48 -34.17 -16.79
CA CYS A 461 61.53 -34.23 -17.93
C CYS A 461 60.01 -34.10 -17.68
N LEU A 462 59.50 -32.88 -17.94
CA LEU A 462 58.11 -32.53 -18.31
C LEU A 462 56.98 -32.90 -17.33
N ASP A 463 56.48 -31.87 -16.65
CA ASP A 463 55.30 -31.93 -15.77
C ASP A 463 53.99 -32.09 -16.58
N PRO A 464 53.19 -33.16 -16.37
CA PRO A 464 51.90 -33.33 -17.04
C PRO A 464 50.88 -32.23 -16.72
N SER A 465 50.95 -31.60 -15.54
CA SER A 465 50.04 -30.52 -15.16
C SER A 465 50.30 -29.23 -15.95
N ALA A 466 51.56 -28.94 -16.26
CA ALA A 466 51.93 -27.83 -17.15
C ALA A 466 51.45 -28.08 -18.58
N MET A 467 51.47 -29.33 -19.05
CA MET A 467 50.95 -29.68 -20.37
C MET A 467 49.42 -29.66 -20.43
N ASN A 468 48.74 -30.09 -19.36
CA ASN A 468 47.28 -29.95 -19.22
C ASN A 468 46.87 -28.47 -19.16
N PHE A 469 47.57 -27.61 -18.40
CA PHE A 469 47.27 -26.17 -18.37
C PHE A 469 47.43 -25.52 -19.75
N ILE A 470 48.47 -25.88 -20.50
CA ILE A 470 48.66 -25.41 -21.89
C ILE A 470 47.56 -25.97 -22.81
N LEU A 471 47.11 -27.21 -22.62
CA LEU A 471 46.01 -27.81 -23.37
C LEU A 471 44.65 -27.17 -23.04
N GLU A 472 44.35 -26.85 -21.78
CA GLU A 472 43.13 -26.13 -21.37
C GLU A 472 43.10 -24.72 -21.94
N GLN A 473 44.23 -23.98 -21.85
CA GLN A 473 44.33 -22.64 -22.44
C GLN A 473 44.24 -22.70 -23.97
N LEU A 474 44.80 -23.71 -24.63
CA LEU A 474 44.60 -23.94 -26.07
C LEU A 474 43.17 -24.33 -26.42
N LEU A 475 42.51 -25.18 -25.63
CA LEU A 475 41.11 -25.56 -25.84
C LEU A 475 40.18 -24.36 -25.66
N LEU A 476 40.47 -23.45 -24.72
CA LEU A 476 39.75 -22.20 -24.54
C LEU A 476 40.01 -21.20 -25.69
N LEU A 477 41.23 -21.14 -26.21
CA LEU A 477 41.56 -20.35 -27.41
C LEU A 477 40.88 -20.92 -28.67
N ILE A 478 40.79 -22.25 -28.76
CA ILE A 478 40.17 -22.96 -29.88
C ILE A 478 38.65 -22.89 -29.81
N SER A 479 38.02 -22.97 -28.63
CA SER A 479 36.57 -22.78 -28.49
C SER A 479 36.17 -21.35 -28.83
N THR A 480 36.85 -20.34 -28.27
CA THR A 480 36.59 -18.93 -28.60
C THR A 480 36.87 -18.60 -30.07
N ALA A 481 37.89 -19.19 -30.70
CA ALA A 481 38.12 -19.07 -32.13
C ALA A 481 37.06 -19.82 -32.99
N LEU A 482 36.57 -20.97 -32.54
CA LEU A 482 35.51 -21.73 -33.22
C LEU A 482 34.15 -21.04 -33.10
N ASP A 483 33.82 -20.43 -31.96
CA ASP A 483 32.64 -19.58 -31.81
C ASP A 483 32.75 -18.35 -32.70
N TYR A 484 33.92 -17.68 -32.73
CA TYR A 484 34.16 -16.56 -33.64
C TYR A 484 33.98 -16.97 -35.12
N LEU A 485 34.49 -18.14 -35.51
CA LEU A 485 34.28 -18.72 -36.85
C LEU A 485 32.82 -19.17 -37.10
N ALA A 486 32.10 -19.66 -36.09
CA ALA A 486 30.68 -19.97 -36.21
C ALA A 486 29.86 -18.70 -36.48
N THR A 487 30.17 -17.59 -35.80
CA THR A 487 29.56 -16.28 -36.11
C THR A 487 29.92 -15.73 -37.49
N LEU A 488 30.92 -16.29 -38.19
CA LEU A 488 31.27 -15.93 -39.57
C LEU A 488 30.56 -16.81 -40.62
N ILE A 489 29.91 -17.91 -40.22
CA ILE A 489 29.28 -18.89 -41.12
C ILE A 489 27.74 -18.82 -41.11
N SER A 490 27.12 -18.21 -40.10
CA SER A 490 25.69 -17.86 -40.14
C SER A 490 25.34 -16.95 -41.34
N PRO A 491 24.11 -17.02 -41.90
CA PRO A 491 23.72 -16.22 -43.06
C PRO A 491 23.92 -14.73 -42.86
N ARG A 492 24.47 -14.04 -43.87
CA ARG A 492 24.70 -12.59 -43.84
C ARG A 492 23.37 -11.83 -43.94
N HIS A 493 22.84 -11.43 -42.80
CA HIS A 493 22.06 -10.19 -42.66
C HIS A 493 23.00 -9.06 -42.18
N ASP A 494 22.63 -7.82 -42.48
CA ASP A 494 23.43 -6.65 -42.13
C ASP A 494 23.36 -6.32 -40.65
N ARG A 495 24.39 -6.73 -39.89
CA ARG A 495 24.61 -6.39 -38.46
C ARG A 495 24.79 -4.89 -38.17
N HIS A 496 24.52 -4.03 -39.15
CA HIS A 496 24.41 -2.58 -39.00
C HIS A 496 23.00 -2.14 -38.62
N GLU A 497 21.98 -2.99 -38.79
CA GLU A 497 20.59 -2.70 -38.42
C GLU A 497 20.16 -3.32 -37.08
N ASP A 498 20.99 -4.11 -36.41
CA ASP A 498 20.67 -4.72 -35.12
C ASP A 498 20.92 -3.79 -33.92
N LEU A 499 20.15 -3.98 -32.85
CA LEU A 499 20.26 -3.28 -31.57
C LEU A 499 20.22 -4.31 -30.43
N THR A 500 21.10 -4.17 -29.44
CA THR A 500 21.14 -5.04 -28.26
C THR A 500 20.82 -4.28 -26.98
N PHE A 501 19.82 -4.77 -26.24
CA PHE A 501 19.50 -4.32 -24.89
C PHE A 501 20.28 -5.15 -23.86
N ILE A 502 20.99 -4.46 -22.97
CA ILE A 502 21.77 -5.05 -21.88
C ILE A 502 20.97 -4.93 -20.57
N ILE A 503 20.52 -6.07 -20.06
CA ILE A 503 19.63 -6.18 -18.90
C ILE A 503 20.43 -6.85 -17.77
N ARG A 504 21.00 -6.04 -16.86
CA ARG A 504 21.88 -6.52 -15.78
C ARG A 504 21.10 -6.91 -14.52
N GLN A 505 21.67 -7.82 -13.73
CA GLN A 505 21.22 -8.11 -12.37
C GLN A 505 21.61 -6.98 -11.41
N ASP A 506 20.77 -5.95 -11.32
CA ASP A 506 20.82 -4.98 -10.23
C ASP A 506 20.27 -5.63 -8.94
N TYR A 507 20.90 -5.39 -7.78
CA TYR A 507 20.46 -5.96 -6.48
C TYR A 507 19.68 -4.97 -5.60
N ARG A 508 19.90 -3.65 -5.75
CA ARG A 508 19.26 -2.60 -4.95
C ARG A 508 19.13 -1.29 -5.76
N PRO A 509 17.92 -0.88 -6.19
CA PRO A 509 16.73 -1.72 -6.35
C PRO A 509 16.95 -2.83 -7.41
N PRO A 510 16.17 -3.93 -7.39
CA PRO A 510 16.28 -4.97 -8.40
C PRO A 510 15.76 -4.53 -9.77
N ASN A 511 16.30 -5.10 -10.83
CA ASN A 511 15.85 -4.85 -12.21
C ASN A 511 14.71 -5.81 -12.59
N GLN A 512 13.46 -5.33 -12.62
CA GLN A 512 12.30 -6.13 -12.96
C GLN A 512 12.41 -6.80 -14.33
N VAL A 513 13.12 -6.21 -15.31
CA VAL A 513 13.29 -6.85 -16.63
C VAL A 513 14.18 -8.09 -16.52
N TYR A 514 15.21 -8.05 -15.66
CA TYR A 514 16.06 -9.20 -15.39
C TYR A 514 15.30 -10.29 -14.63
N ASP A 515 14.56 -9.91 -13.58
CA ASP A 515 13.71 -10.83 -12.82
C ASP A 515 12.59 -11.45 -13.67
N ALA A 516 12.02 -10.70 -14.62
CA ALA A 516 11.02 -11.19 -15.55
C ALA A 516 11.62 -12.16 -16.56
N ALA A 517 12.70 -11.78 -17.25
CA ALA A 517 13.39 -12.65 -18.21
C ALA A 517 13.80 -13.99 -17.56
N LYS A 518 14.32 -13.96 -16.33
CA LYS A 518 14.72 -15.16 -15.57
C LYS A 518 13.55 -16.11 -15.22
N ARG A 519 12.29 -15.67 -15.32
CA ARG A 519 11.07 -16.48 -15.12
C ARG A 519 10.38 -16.83 -16.44
N TYR A 520 10.36 -15.92 -17.40
CA TYR A 520 9.70 -16.08 -18.69
C TYR A 520 10.49 -16.96 -19.67
N LEU A 521 11.80 -16.76 -19.80
CA LEU A 521 12.60 -17.49 -20.80
C LEU A 521 12.60 -19.02 -20.64
N PRO A 522 12.60 -19.61 -19.42
CA PRO A 522 12.41 -21.05 -19.23
C PRO A 522 11.02 -21.59 -19.61
N THR A 523 10.06 -20.73 -19.97
CA THR A 523 8.69 -21.11 -20.38
C THR A 523 8.40 -20.94 -21.86
N ILE A 524 9.34 -20.35 -22.63
CA ILE A 524 9.27 -20.35 -24.10
C ILE A 524 9.58 -21.78 -24.56
N ASP A 525 8.66 -22.38 -25.33
CA ASP A 525 8.66 -23.74 -25.88
C ASP A 525 9.82 -24.66 -25.47
N LEU A 526 9.52 -25.54 -24.50
CA LEU A 526 10.49 -26.42 -23.83
C LEU A 526 11.39 -27.16 -24.84
N ILE A 527 12.69 -26.87 -24.77
CA ILE A 527 13.75 -27.51 -25.56
C ILE A 527 13.59 -27.21 -27.07
N ASN A 528 13.81 -25.94 -27.44
CA ASN A 528 14.27 -25.62 -28.80
C ASN A 528 15.47 -26.54 -29.17
N PRO A 529 15.51 -27.16 -30.36
CA PRO A 529 16.61 -28.04 -30.80
C PRO A 529 18.04 -27.46 -30.73
N SER A 530 18.21 -26.15 -30.57
CA SER A 530 19.54 -25.53 -30.33
C SER A 530 19.98 -25.50 -28.86
N THR A 531 19.07 -25.67 -27.91
CA THR A 531 19.35 -25.64 -26.45
C THR A 531 20.20 -26.85 -26.07
N ARG A 532 21.41 -26.64 -25.51
CA ARG A 532 22.34 -27.74 -25.19
C ARG A 532 22.33 -28.12 -23.71
N THR A 533 22.05 -27.15 -22.84
CA THR A 533 22.15 -27.25 -21.39
C THR A 533 21.04 -26.45 -20.72
N ILE A 534 20.43 -27.05 -19.69
CA ILE A 534 19.38 -26.44 -18.87
C ILE A 534 19.71 -26.77 -17.42
N GLN A 535 19.73 -25.76 -16.55
CA GLN A 535 19.90 -25.95 -15.11
C GLN A 535 18.55 -26.38 -14.50
N VAL A 536 18.57 -27.46 -13.73
CA VAL A 536 17.37 -28.07 -13.12
C VAL A 536 17.48 -28.00 -11.60
N SER A 537 16.42 -27.56 -10.91
CA SER A 537 16.39 -27.42 -9.46
C SER A 537 15.02 -27.72 -8.88
N LYS A 538 14.96 -28.33 -7.69
CA LYS A 538 13.73 -28.46 -6.89
C LYS A 538 14.09 -28.37 -5.42
N THR A 539 13.42 -27.48 -4.69
CA THR A 539 13.54 -27.39 -3.23
C THR A 539 12.41 -28.18 -2.55
N PRO A 540 12.53 -28.57 -1.27
CA PRO A 540 11.50 -29.36 -0.58
C PRO A 540 10.12 -28.70 -0.49
N ARG A 541 10.02 -27.38 -0.65
CA ARG A 541 8.75 -26.62 -0.65
C ARG A 541 8.19 -26.34 -2.05
N GLN A 542 8.73 -26.95 -3.11
CA GLN A 542 8.24 -26.77 -4.48
C GLN A 542 7.60 -28.06 -4.99
N GLU A 543 6.33 -28.00 -5.36
CA GLU A 543 5.64 -29.09 -6.05
C GLU A 543 6.29 -29.35 -7.42
N THR A 544 6.53 -28.28 -8.18
CA THR A 544 7.13 -28.32 -9.53
C THR A 544 8.66 -28.38 -9.50
N VAL A 545 9.25 -28.78 -10.62
CA VAL A 545 10.70 -28.70 -10.86
C VAL A 545 11.00 -27.40 -11.60
N LYS A 546 11.89 -26.58 -11.05
CA LYS A 546 12.26 -25.27 -11.59
C LYS A 546 13.44 -25.37 -12.55
N LEU A 547 13.21 -24.94 -13.79
CA LEU A 547 14.21 -24.81 -14.85
C LEU A 547 14.85 -23.42 -14.84
N ALA A 548 16.11 -23.34 -15.31
CA ALA A 548 16.83 -22.10 -15.54
C ALA A 548 17.83 -22.25 -16.72
N MET A 549 18.18 -21.13 -17.35
CA MET A 549 19.16 -21.11 -18.45
C MET A 549 20.60 -21.23 -17.93
N GLU A 550 21.42 -21.98 -18.66
CA GLU A 550 22.87 -22.04 -18.44
C GLU A 550 23.60 -20.87 -19.14
N SER A 551 24.81 -20.52 -18.68
CA SER A 551 25.56 -19.38 -19.22
C SER A 551 25.96 -19.59 -20.68
N GLY A 552 25.69 -18.59 -21.52
CA GLY A 552 26.01 -18.57 -22.95
C GLY A 552 24.89 -19.05 -23.87
N GLU A 553 23.89 -19.78 -23.35
CA GLU A 553 22.73 -20.27 -24.09
C GLU A 553 21.93 -19.14 -24.75
N GLN A 554 21.34 -19.44 -25.91
CA GLN A 554 20.53 -18.51 -26.70
C GLN A 554 19.10 -19.04 -26.89
N VAL A 555 18.11 -18.17 -26.66
CA VAL A 555 16.68 -18.46 -26.80
C VAL A 555 16.08 -17.44 -27.77
N PRO A 556 15.75 -17.85 -29.01
CA PRO A 556 14.96 -17.02 -29.90
C PRO A 556 13.51 -16.95 -29.42
N ASP A 557 12.89 -15.79 -29.60
CA ASP A 557 11.48 -15.52 -29.30
C ASP A 557 10.84 -14.75 -30.47
N THR A 558 9.52 -14.81 -30.62
CA THR A 558 8.79 -14.18 -31.72
C THR A 558 7.55 -13.47 -31.20
N PHE A 559 7.45 -12.16 -31.46
CA PHE A 559 6.35 -11.33 -30.97
C PHE A 559 5.87 -10.36 -32.07
N GLU A 560 4.60 -10.43 -32.46
CA GLU A 560 4.02 -9.60 -33.54
C GLU A 560 4.88 -9.58 -34.83
N ASP A 561 5.29 -10.76 -35.30
CA ASP A 561 6.20 -10.99 -36.43
C ASP A 561 7.63 -10.39 -36.29
N ILE A 562 7.98 -9.90 -35.11
CA ILE A 562 9.35 -9.49 -34.76
C ILE A 562 10.11 -10.69 -34.21
N ASN A 563 11.20 -11.06 -34.86
CA ASN A 563 12.16 -12.02 -34.33
C ASN A 563 13.07 -11.32 -33.29
N LEU A 564 13.19 -11.91 -32.11
CA LEU A 564 14.08 -11.49 -31.03
C LEU A 564 15.00 -12.64 -30.64
N ASN A 565 16.20 -12.33 -30.14
CA ASN A 565 17.12 -13.34 -29.63
C ASN A 565 17.64 -12.94 -28.25
N TRP A 566 17.35 -13.76 -27.24
CA TRP A 566 17.89 -13.63 -25.89
C TRP A 566 19.15 -14.46 -25.73
N ARG A 567 20.06 -13.96 -24.91
CA ARG A 567 21.24 -14.70 -24.45
C ARG A 567 21.46 -14.43 -22.97
N TYR A 568 21.72 -15.46 -22.19
CA TYR A 568 22.16 -15.30 -20.79
C TYR A 568 23.70 -15.29 -20.75
N VAL A 569 24.29 -14.34 -20.02
CA VAL A 569 25.74 -14.21 -19.91
C VAL A 569 26.15 -14.00 -18.45
N VAL A 570 27.10 -14.81 -18.01
CA VAL A 570 27.78 -14.68 -16.73
C VAL A 570 29.25 -14.37 -16.98
N GLU A 571 29.74 -13.26 -16.45
CA GLU A 571 31.11 -12.77 -16.65
C GLU A 571 31.83 -12.63 -15.30
N THR A 572 32.91 -13.38 -15.10
CA THR A 572 33.74 -13.31 -13.90
C THR A 572 34.93 -12.38 -14.14
N PHE A 573 35.03 -11.32 -13.33
CA PHE A 573 36.12 -10.36 -13.41
C PHE A 573 37.37 -10.81 -12.62
N PRO A 574 38.57 -10.25 -12.91
CA PRO A 574 39.82 -10.62 -12.23
C PRO A 574 39.87 -10.32 -10.71
N ASP A 575 38.91 -9.55 -10.20
CA ASP A 575 38.72 -9.27 -8.76
C ASP A 575 37.87 -10.35 -8.05
N GLY A 576 37.39 -11.36 -8.78
CA GLY A 576 36.50 -12.41 -8.28
C GLY A 576 35.01 -12.02 -8.25
N SER A 577 34.65 -10.80 -8.67
CA SER A 577 33.24 -10.42 -8.84
C SER A 577 32.63 -11.06 -10.08
N VAL A 578 31.34 -11.41 -10.00
CA VAL A 578 30.58 -12.05 -11.08
C VAL A 578 29.42 -11.15 -11.47
N GLU A 579 29.34 -10.78 -12.75
CA GLU A 579 28.18 -10.09 -13.31
C GLU A 579 27.28 -11.09 -14.04
N HIS A 580 25.97 -11.01 -13.75
CA HIS A 580 24.93 -11.72 -14.47
C HIS A 580 24.12 -10.74 -15.32
N ARG A 581 23.93 -11.02 -16.61
CA ARG A 581 23.12 -10.20 -17.51
C ARG A 581 22.39 -11.03 -18.56
N PHE A 582 21.30 -10.47 -19.07
CA PHE A 582 20.68 -10.90 -20.32
C PHE A 582 21.01 -9.90 -21.43
N GLU A 583 21.27 -10.42 -22.63
CA GLU A 583 21.52 -9.66 -23.86
C GLU A 583 20.35 -9.97 -24.82
N LEU A 584 19.51 -8.96 -25.10
CA LEU A 584 18.33 -9.09 -25.98
C LEU A 584 18.62 -8.36 -27.29
N THR A 585 18.70 -9.09 -28.41
CA THR A 585 19.06 -8.54 -29.74
C THR A 585 17.91 -8.66 -30.73
N PHE A 586 17.66 -7.58 -31.48
CA PHE A 586 16.58 -7.47 -32.47
C PHE A 586 16.89 -6.34 -33.48
N GLN A 587 16.15 -6.26 -34.59
CA GLN A 587 16.34 -5.20 -35.58
C GLN A 587 15.89 -3.82 -35.04
N LYS A 588 16.79 -2.85 -35.07
CA LYS A 588 16.70 -1.50 -34.48
C LYS A 588 15.43 -0.72 -34.87
N LYS A 589 14.89 -0.97 -36.07
CA LYS A 589 13.60 -0.41 -36.54
C LYS A 589 12.39 -0.76 -35.66
N HIS A 590 12.48 -1.83 -34.87
CA HIS A 590 11.42 -2.26 -33.95
C HIS A 590 11.60 -1.78 -32.50
N LYS A 591 12.65 -0.99 -32.19
CA LYS A 591 12.98 -0.50 -30.83
C LYS A 591 11.76 0.00 -30.05
N GLU A 592 10.90 0.80 -30.68
CA GLU A 592 9.74 1.37 -30.01
C GLU A 592 8.73 0.29 -29.62
N LYS A 593 8.30 -0.59 -30.54
CA LYS A 593 7.46 -1.76 -30.23
C LYS A 593 8.08 -2.67 -29.15
N VAL A 594 9.39 -2.89 -29.20
CA VAL A 594 10.07 -3.74 -28.21
C VAL A 594 10.03 -3.10 -26.81
N MET A 595 10.16 -1.77 -26.72
CA MET A 595 10.04 -1.04 -25.45
C MET A 595 8.58 -0.86 -24.98
N SER A 596 7.63 -0.61 -25.87
CA SER A 596 6.24 -0.29 -25.53
C SER A 596 5.36 -1.52 -25.28
N SER A 597 5.68 -2.64 -25.94
CA SER A 597 4.79 -3.81 -26.02
C SER A 597 5.50 -5.08 -25.56
N TYR A 598 6.67 -5.40 -26.12
CA TYR A 598 7.34 -6.67 -25.82
C TYR A 598 7.91 -6.75 -24.39
N LEU A 599 8.70 -5.77 -23.95
CA LEU A 599 9.23 -5.79 -22.57
C LEU A 599 8.11 -5.76 -21.50
N PRO A 600 7.02 -4.97 -21.65
CA PRO A 600 5.84 -5.09 -20.81
C PRO A 600 5.15 -6.47 -20.87
N TYR A 601 5.05 -7.09 -22.05
CA TYR A 601 4.51 -8.45 -22.21
C TYR A 601 5.35 -9.50 -21.46
N VAL A 602 6.68 -9.44 -21.56
CA VAL A 602 7.61 -10.31 -20.80
C VAL A 602 7.44 -10.15 -19.30
N VAL A 603 7.30 -8.91 -18.80
CA VAL A 603 7.02 -8.64 -17.38
C VAL A 603 5.64 -9.19 -16.98
N GLY A 604 4.59 -8.94 -17.75
CA GLY A 604 3.24 -9.43 -17.46
C GLY A 604 3.14 -10.96 -17.46
N ARG A 605 3.80 -11.65 -18.40
CA ARG A 605 3.91 -13.12 -18.42
C ARG A 605 4.65 -13.65 -17.20
N ALA A 606 5.79 -13.06 -16.85
CA ALA A 606 6.53 -13.44 -15.65
C ALA A 606 5.75 -13.18 -14.34
N GLU A 607 4.89 -12.17 -14.30
CA GLU A 607 3.98 -11.91 -13.18
C GLU A 607 2.82 -12.91 -13.11
N ALA A 608 2.28 -13.35 -14.25
CA ALA A 608 1.28 -14.41 -14.30
C ALA A 608 1.85 -15.75 -13.78
N ILE A 609 3.00 -16.18 -14.32
CA ILE A 609 3.73 -17.38 -13.85
C ILE A 609 4.02 -17.28 -12.34
N LYS A 610 4.46 -16.10 -11.86
CA LYS A 610 4.70 -15.84 -10.44
C LYS A 610 3.41 -15.91 -9.60
N LYS A 611 2.23 -15.59 -10.15
CA LYS A 611 0.93 -15.72 -9.46
C LYS A 611 0.48 -17.18 -9.38
N GLU A 612 0.74 -17.97 -10.43
CA GLU A 612 0.48 -19.41 -10.48
C GLU A 612 1.39 -20.18 -9.49
N GLU A 613 2.70 -19.88 -9.47
CA GLU A 613 3.66 -20.42 -8.49
C GLU A 613 3.49 -19.86 -7.04
N LYS A 614 2.46 -19.03 -6.77
CA LYS A 614 2.38 -18.29 -5.49
C LYS A 614 1.83 -19.13 -4.33
N ILE A 615 2.75 -19.67 -3.52
CA ILE A 615 2.48 -20.04 -2.13
C ILE A 615 2.10 -18.76 -1.36
N LEU A 616 0.96 -18.79 -0.67
CA LEU A 616 0.46 -17.66 0.12
C LEU A 616 1.18 -17.58 1.45
N LYS A 617 1.20 -16.39 2.07
CA LYS A 617 1.79 -16.20 3.39
C LYS A 617 0.78 -15.67 4.39
N LEU A 618 0.90 -16.15 5.63
CA LEU A 618 0.32 -15.54 6.82
C LEU A 618 1.45 -14.85 7.59
N SER A 619 1.30 -13.57 7.90
CA SER A 619 2.33 -12.78 8.59
C SER A 619 1.74 -12.01 9.77
N ASN A 620 2.35 -12.16 10.95
CA ASN A 620 2.06 -11.37 12.16
C ASN A 620 2.99 -10.15 12.25
N LEU A 621 2.66 -9.17 13.12
CA LEU A 621 3.37 -7.88 13.25
C LEU A 621 4.88 -7.98 13.47
N ASN A 622 5.41 -9.10 13.96
CA ASN A 622 6.86 -9.31 14.19
C ASN A 622 7.64 -9.69 12.90
N ASN A 623 7.03 -9.57 11.71
CA ASN A 623 7.54 -10.07 10.43
C ASN A 623 7.81 -11.59 10.40
N ALA A 624 7.17 -12.34 11.30
CA ALA A 624 7.14 -13.80 11.25
C ALA A 624 6.16 -14.25 10.15
N SER A 625 6.67 -14.44 8.92
CA SER A 625 5.88 -14.99 7.81
C SER A 625 5.92 -16.51 7.80
N VAL A 626 4.76 -17.15 7.90
CA VAL A 626 4.56 -18.60 7.71
C VAL A 626 3.87 -18.82 6.36
N ASP A 627 4.13 -19.95 5.71
CA ASP A 627 3.46 -20.31 4.46
C ASP A 627 2.03 -20.79 4.79
N LEU A 628 1.02 -20.23 4.12
CA LEU A 628 -0.41 -20.38 4.46
C LEU A 628 -1.06 -21.50 3.64
N GLU A 629 -1.06 -22.70 4.20
CA GLU A 629 -1.63 -23.92 3.59
C GLU A 629 -3.05 -24.22 4.15
N HIS A 630 -3.95 -23.23 4.16
CA HIS A 630 -5.31 -23.41 4.69
C HIS A 630 -6.25 -24.02 3.62
N PRO A 631 -6.94 -25.15 3.88
CA PRO A 631 -7.83 -25.82 2.91
C PRO A 631 -9.20 -25.13 2.67
N ALA A 632 -9.39 -23.90 3.16
CA ALA A 632 -10.64 -23.18 2.98
C ALA A 632 -10.66 -22.50 1.61
N THR A 633 -11.70 -22.78 0.83
CA THR A 633 -11.99 -22.21 -0.49
C THR A 633 -13.45 -21.79 -0.54
N PHE A 634 -13.87 -21.06 -1.58
CA PHE A 634 -15.30 -20.78 -1.76
C PHE A 634 -16.13 -22.04 -2.01
N GLU A 635 -15.53 -23.16 -2.42
CA GLU A 635 -16.23 -24.44 -2.57
C GLU A 635 -16.36 -25.19 -1.23
N THR A 636 -15.35 -25.12 -0.35
CA THR A 636 -15.38 -25.82 0.94
C THR A 636 -16.10 -25.05 2.06
N ILE A 637 -16.36 -23.73 1.90
CA ILE A 637 -17.04 -22.93 2.93
C ILE A 637 -18.58 -23.02 2.86
N ALA A 638 -19.18 -23.41 3.99
CA ALA A 638 -20.63 -23.56 4.13
C ALA A 638 -21.34 -22.22 4.35
N MET A 639 -22.02 -21.71 3.32
CA MET A 639 -22.87 -20.51 3.35
C MET A 639 -23.91 -20.54 2.21
N GLU A 640 -24.83 -19.57 2.19
CA GLU A 640 -25.79 -19.45 1.09
C GLU A 640 -25.11 -19.23 -0.28
N PRO A 641 -25.46 -20.01 -1.33
CA PRO A 641 -24.86 -19.87 -2.65
C PRO A 641 -24.95 -18.47 -3.25
N ASP A 642 -26.02 -17.72 -2.94
CA ASP A 642 -26.23 -16.36 -3.44
C ASP A 642 -25.30 -15.36 -2.78
N LEU A 643 -25.04 -15.52 -1.47
CA LEU A 643 -24.05 -14.72 -0.74
C LEU A 643 -22.63 -15.04 -1.23
N LYS A 644 -22.30 -16.32 -1.39
CA LYS A 644 -21.03 -16.80 -2.00
C LYS A 644 -20.79 -16.15 -3.37
N ARG A 645 -21.74 -16.26 -4.31
CA ARG A 645 -21.61 -15.64 -5.65
C ARG A 645 -21.47 -14.12 -5.59
N LYS A 646 -22.16 -13.44 -4.65
CA LYS A 646 -22.04 -11.98 -4.46
C LYS A 646 -20.63 -11.58 -3.96
N ILE A 647 -20.07 -12.33 -3.00
CA ILE A 647 -18.72 -12.06 -2.47
C ILE A 647 -17.66 -12.27 -3.57
N MET A 648 -17.73 -13.40 -4.29
CA MET A 648 -16.79 -13.68 -5.40
C MET A 648 -16.86 -12.58 -6.48
N LYS A 649 -18.06 -12.17 -6.89
CA LYS A 649 -18.23 -11.06 -7.87
C LYS A 649 -17.65 -9.72 -7.39
N ASP A 650 -17.78 -9.35 -6.12
CA ASP A 650 -17.18 -8.10 -5.60
C ASP A 650 -15.65 -8.17 -5.55
N LEU A 651 -15.08 -9.35 -5.22
CA LEU A 651 -13.62 -9.59 -5.21
C LEU A 651 -13.02 -9.56 -6.63
N ASP A 652 -13.62 -10.26 -7.59
CA ASP A 652 -13.17 -10.28 -8.99
C ASP A 652 -13.29 -8.88 -9.61
N ARG A 653 -14.39 -8.18 -9.34
CA ARG A 653 -14.62 -6.77 -9.71
C ARG A 653 -13.58 -5.84 -9.09
N PHE A 654 -13.20 -6.03 -7.83
CA PHE A 654 -12.17 -5.23 -7.17
C PHE A 654 -10.82 -5.34 -7.88
N VAL A 655 -10.40 -6.56 -8.26
CA VAL A 655 -9.15 -6.80 -9.01
C VAL A 655 -9.24 -6.27 -10.45
N ALA A 656 -10.38 -6.42 -11.12
CA ALA A 656 -10.55 -5.96 -12.50
C ALA A 656 -10.57 -4.42 -12.64
N ARG A 657 -11.03 -3.68 -11.60
CA ARG A 657 -11.30 -2.23 -11.68
C ARG A 657 -10.10 -1.30 -11.39
N ARG A 658 -8.83 -1.72 -11.52
CA ARG A 658 -7.65 -0.86 -11.23
C ARG A 658 -7.73 0.50 -11.92
N GLU A 659 -7.87 0.50 -13.24
CA GLU A 659 -7.94 1.72 -14.05
C GLU A 659 -9.18 2.56 -13.72
N PHE A 660 -10.28 1.94 -13.25
CA PHE A 660 -11.45 2.65 -12.75
C PHE A 660 -11.17 3.37 -11.42
N TYR A 661 -10.52 2.73 -10.44
CA TYR A 661 -10.09 3.40 -9.20
C TYR A 661 -9.14 4.57 -9.51
N LYS A 662 -8.19 4.37 -10.43
CA LYS A 662 -7.27 5.42 -10.94
C LYS A 662 -8.01 6.56 -11.66
N LYS A 663 -9.07 6.26 -12.43
CA LYS A 663 -9.95 7.24 -13.11
C LYS A 663 -10.79 8.07 -12.14
N VAL A 664 -11.40 7.45 -11.12
CA VAL A 664 -12.27 8.17 -10.16
C VAL A 664 -11.50 8.89 -9.05
N GLY A 665 -10.22 8.57 -8.86
CA GLY A 665 -9.35 9.23 -7.88
C GLY A 665 -9.44 8.70 -6.45
N LYS A 666 -10.10 7.55 -6.22
CA LYS A 666 -10.09 6.81 -4.94
C LYS A 666 -8.83 5.92 -4.87
N ALA A 667 -8.25 5.77 -3.68
CA ALA A 667 -7.23 4.74 -3.44
C ALA A 667 -7.80 3.33 -3.69
N TRP A 668 -7.00 2.43 -4.24
CA TRP A 668 -7.45 1.10 -4.70
C TRP A 668 -7.47 0.09 -3.54
N LYS A 669 -8.48 0.24 -2.68
CA LYS A 669 -8.75 -0.58 -1.50
C LYS A 669 -10.23 -0.95 -1.41
N ARG A 670 -10.55 -2.06 -0.74
CA ARG A 670 -11.94 -2.49 -0.42
C ARG A 670 -12.02 -2.93 1.03
N GLY A 671 -13.02 -2.43 1.75
CA GLY A 671 -13.26 -2.78 3.16
C GLY A 671 -14.39 -3.79 3.34
N TYR A 672 -14.16 -4.85 4.11
CA TYR A 672 -15.16 -5.86 4.50
C TYR A 672 -15.33 -5.89 6.02
N LEU A 673 -16.56 -6.02 6.50
CA LEU A 673 -16.86 -6.33 7.90
C LEU A 673 -17.60 -7.66 7.97
N LEU A 674 -16.95 -8.68 8.53
CA LEU A 674 -17.52 -9.99 8.80
C LEU A 674 -18.10 -9.98 10.22
N TYR A 675 -19.41 -10.09 10.35
CA TYR A 675 -20.08 -10.05 11.66
C TYR A 675 -21.05 -11.22 11.85
N GLY A 676 -21.16 -11.69 13.08
CA GLY A 676 -22.02 -12.83 13.45
C GLY A 676 -21.41 -13.62 14.61
N PRO A 677 -22.09 -14.67 15.10
CA PRO A 677 -21.63 -15.48 16.23
C PRO A 677 -20.22 -16.07 16.07
N PRO A 678 -19.54 -16.48 17.16
CA PRO A 678 -18.40 -17.39 17.07
C PRO A 678 -18.81 -18.71 16.39
N GLY A 679 -17.86 -19.49 15.86
CA GLY A 679 -18.14 -20.76 15.18
C GLY A 679 -18.76 -20.66 13.77
N THR A 680 -19.00 -19.46 13.25
CA THR A 680 -19.60 -19.23 11.92
C THR A 680 -18.60 -19.13 10.76
N GLY A 681 -17.33 -19.48 10.99
CA GLY A 681 -16.31 -19.54 9.93
C GLY A 681 -15.81 -18.17 9.44
N LYS A 682 -15.90 -17.10 10.24
CA LYS A 682 -15.42 -15.74 9.87
C LYS A 682 -13.98 -15.76 9.31
N SER A 683 -13.02 -16.29 10.05
CA SER A 683 -11.61 -16.36 9.63
C SER A 683 -11.38 -17.41 8.51
N SER A 684 -12.22 -18.44 8.42
CA SER A 684 -12.23 -19.40 7.30
C SER A 684 -12.67 -18.76 5.98
N LEU A 685 -13.59 -17.79 6.02
CA LEU A 685 -13.94 -16.98 4.84
C LEU A 685 -12.76 -16.13 4.39
N ILE A 686 -11.99 -15.55 5.33
CA ILE A 686 -10.77 -14.79 5.00
C ILE A 686 -9.75 -15.69 4.27
N ALA A 687 -9.55 -16.91 4.74
CA ALA A 687 -8.70 -17.89 4.05
C ALA A 687 -9.24 -18.26 2.65
N ALA A 688 -10.55 -18.42 2.48
CA ALA A 688 -11.17 -18.62 1.16
C ALA A 688 -10.97 -17.43 0.21
N MET A 689 -11.10 -16.19 0.71
CA MET A 689 -10.82 -14.95 -0.03
C MET A 689 -9.34 -14.88 -0.47
N ALA A 690 -8.41 -15.21 0.44
CA ALA A 690 -6.98 -15.25 0.16
C ALA A 690 -6.63 -16.29 -0.92
N ASN A 691 -7.20 -17.50 -0.81
CA ASN A 691 -7.01 -18.58 -1.76
C ASN A 691 -7.55 -18.28 -3.16
N HIS A 692 -8.71 -17.62 -3.25
CA HIS A 692 -9.33 -17.18 -4.51
C HIS A 692 -8.47 -16.12 -5.23
N LEU A 693 -8.07 -15.08 -4.50
CA LEU A 693 -7.31 -13.96 -5.08
C LEU A 693 -5.82 -14.25 -5.29
N LYS A 694 -5.28 -15.23 -4.56
CA LYS A 694 -3.85 -15.45 -4.29
C LYS A 694 -3.17 -14.24 -3.63
N PHE A 695 -3.82 -13.69 -2.61
CA PHE A 695 -3.31 -12.57 -1.80
C PHE A 695 -2.66 -13.07 -0.50
N ASP A 696 -1.67 -12.34 0.01
CA ASP A 696 -1.03 -12.67 1.31
C ASP A 696 -1.85 -12.10 2.46
N VAL A 697 -1.94 -12.84 3.56
CA VAL A 697 -2.71 -12.47 4.75
C VAL A 697 -1.78 -11.86 5.80
N PHE A 698 -2.13 -10.67 6.27
CA PHE A 698 -1.43 -9.99 7.36
C PHE A 698 -2.39 -9.87 8.53
N ASP A 699 -2.09 -10.55 9.63
CA ASP A 699 -2.89 -10.54 10.84
C ASP A 699 -2.40 -9.42 11.79
N LEU A 700 -3.34 -8.60 12.25
CA LEU A 700 -3.09 -7.36 12.98
C LEU A 700 -3.76 -7.38 14.35
N GLU A 701 -3.12 -8.08 15.29
CA GLU A 701 -3.39 -8.04 16.73
C GLU A 701 -3.38 -6.59 17.27
N LEU A 702 -4.53 -5.91 17.29
CA LEU A 702 -4.64 -4.51 17.73
C LEU A 702 -4.13 -4.30 19.16
N ALA A 703 -4.25 -5.30 20.03
CA ALA A 703 -3.73 -5.28 21.40
C ALA A 703 -2.20 -5.12 21.50
N SER A 704 -1.46 -5.44 20.43
CA SER A 704 0.00 -5.26 20.36
C SER A 704 0.43 -3.83 19.98
N ILE A 705 -0.50 -3.02 19.42
CA ILE A 705 -0.21 -1.72 18.84
C ILE A 705 -0.11 -0.64 19.92
N ARG A 706 1.08 -0.05 20.06
CA ARG A 706 1.37 0.94 21.13
C ARG A 706 1.14 2.40 20.72
N SER A 707 1.01 2.69 19.43
CA SER A 707 0.77 4.03 18.87
C SER A 707 0.28 3.96 17.42
N ASP A 708 -0.37 5.02 16.95
CA ASP A 708 -0.83 5.16 15.56
C ASP A 708 0.35 5.16 14.57
N SER A 709 1.51 5.68 14.97
CA SER A 709 2.78 5.59 14.23
C SER A 709 3.29 4.15 14.09
N HIS A 710 3.07 3.28 15.08
CA HIS A 710 3.39 1.85 14.99
C HIS A 710 2.43 1.14 14.03
N LEU A 711 1.12 1.46 14.06
CA LEU A 711 0.17 0.99 13.06
C LEU A 711 0.62 1.36 11.65
N LYS A 712 0.97 2.64 11.40
CA LYS A 712 1.43 3.09 10.09
C LYS A 712 2.65 2.31 9.63
N SER A 713 3.70 2.22 10.44
CA SER A 713 4.92 1.48 10.09
C SER A 713 4.64 -0.01 9.77
N VAL A 714 3.77 -0.67 10.54
CA VAL A 714 3.35 -2.06 10.29
C VAL A 714 2.54 -2.20 9.00
N VAL A 715 1.55 -1.34 8.73
CA VAL A 715 0.76 -1.47 7.49
C VAL A 715 1.60 -1.11 6.26
N LEU A 716 2.56 -0.20 6.37
CA LEU A 716 3.53 0.11 5.32
C LEU A 716 4.54 -1.03 5.08
N SER A 717 4.77 -1.93 6.03
CA SER A 717 5.56 -3.15 5.79
C SER A 717 4.77 -4.26 5.08
N THR A 718 3.43 -4.18 5.03
CA THR A 718 2.60 -5.15 4.28
C THR A 718 2.74 -4.95 2.78
N THR A 719 2.87 -6.04 2.02
CA THR A 719 3.06 -6.01 0.57
C THR A 719 1.78 -5.65 -0.19
N ASN A 720 1.93 -5.15 -1.41
CA ASN A 720 0.83 -5.05 -2.39
C ASN A 720 0.25 -6.46 -2.67
N ARG A 721 -1.02 -6.56 -3.05
CA ARG A 721 -1.79 -7.84 -3.15
C ARG A 721 -1.91 -8.57 -1.81
N SER A 722 -2.46 -7.84 -0.82
CA SER A 722 -2.63 -8.32 0.56
C SER A 722 -4.06 -8.18 1.08
N ILE A 723 -4.39 -9.07 2.03
CA ILE A 723 -5.55 -8.95 2.91
C ILE A 723 -5.03 -8.61 4.31
N LEU A 724 -5.32 -7.40 4.78
CA LEU A 724 -5.07 -6.99 6.16
C LEU A 724 -6.27 -7.40 7.02
N VAL A 725 -6.03 -8.24 8.02
CA VAL A 725 -7.05 -8.79 8.93
C VAL A 725 -6.97 -8.06 10.25
N ILE A 726 -8.13 -7.67 10.78
CA ILE A 726 -8.27 -6.96 12.05
C ILE A 726 -9.39 -7.63 12.84
N GLU A 727 -9.03 -8.61 13.68
CA GLU A 727 -10.01 -9.43 14.40
C GLU A 727 -10.56 -8.77 15.69
N ASP A 728 -11.77 -9.18 16.06
CA ASP A 728 -12.51 -8.82 17.28
C ASP A 728 -12.44 -7.32 17.67
N ILE A 729 -12.75 -6.44 16.72
CA ILE A 729 -12.69 -4.99 16.94
C ILE A 729 -13.57 -4.51 18.11
N ASP A 730 -14.69 -5.17 18.40
CA ASP A 730 -15.56 -4.85 19.54
C ASP A 730 -14.88 -5.02 20.91
N CYS A 731 -13.93 -5.95 21.05
CA CYS A 731 -13.12 -6.09 22.26
C CYS A 731 -12.19 -4.88 22.49
N THR A 732 -11.79 -4.20 21.42
CA THR A 732 -10.86 -3.05 21.51
C THR A 732 -11.55 -1.73 21.90
N VAL A 733 -12.84 -1.57 21.58
CA VAL A 733 -13.61 -0.33 21.83
C VAL A 733 -13.70 0.01 23.32
N HIS A 734 -13.77 -1.01 24.18
CA HIS A 734 -14.09 -0.84 25.60
C HIS A 734 -12.85 -0.71 26.53
N SER A 735 -11.64 -0.93 26.02
CA SER A 735 -10.39 -0.87 26.80
C SER A 735 -9.90 0.57 27.02
N LYS A 736 -10.25 1.17 28.17
CA LYS A 736 -10.00 2.57 28.52
C LYS A 736 -8.52 3.00 28.63
N ASP A 737 -7.57 2.07 28.65
CA ASP A 737 -6.12 2.35 28.82
C ASP A 737 -5.30 2.31 27.51
N ASN A 738 -5.92 2.02 26.36
CA ASN A 738 -5.18 1.97 25.10
C ASN A 738 -4.80 3.36 24.57
N ARG A 739 -3.49 3.55 24.33
CA ARG A 739 -2.91 4.74 23.67
C ARG A 739 -3.11 4.74 22.16
N PHE A 740 -3.40 3.58 21.58
CA PHE A 740 -3.91 3.43 20.22
C PHE A 740 -5.39 3.80 20.20
N THR A 741 -5.82 4.61 19.22
CA THR A 741 -7.22 5.01 19.10
C THR A 741 -7.85 4.49 17.80
N LEU A 742 -9.14 4.17 17.84
CA LEU A 742 -9.93 3.86 16.64
C LEU A 742 -9.85 5.01 15.62
N SER A 743 -9.74 6.27 16.09
CA SER A 743 -9.49 7.44 15.24
C SER A 743 -8.18 7.35 14.46
N GLY A 744 -7.12 6.82 15.05
CA GLY A 744 -5.83 6.58 14.39
C GLY A 744 -5.92 5.57 13.25
N LEU A 745 -6.63 4.45 13.49
CA LEU A 745 -6.95 3.46 12.46
C LEU A 745 -7.77 4.05 11.32
N LEU A 746 -8.79 4.84 11.66
CA LEU A 746 -9.66 5.52 10.70
C LEU A 746 -8.91 6.56 9.86
N ASN A 747 -7.97 7.28 10.46
CA ASN A 747 -7.14 8.25 9.74
C ASN A 747 -6.08 7.55 8.86
N PHE A 748 -5.61 6.36 9.22
CA PHE A 748 -4.88 5.51 8.26
C PHE A 748 -5.79 5.08 7.09
N MET A 749 -7.04 4.66 7.35
CA MET A 749 -7.96 4.16 6.32
C MET A 749 -8.41 5.23 5.31
N ASP A 750 -8.61 6.48 5.73
CA ASP A 750 -9.11 7.57 4.87
C ASP A 750 -8.03 8.57 4.44
N GLY A 751 -6.93 8.66 5.20
CA GLY A 751 -5.88 9.65 5.01
C GLY A 751 -4.91 9.30 3.89
N LEU A 752 -3.80 10.05 3.83
CA LEU A 752 -2.83 9.99 2.73
C LEU A 752 -2.16 8.61 2.60
N TRP A 753 -1.90 7.94 3.74
CA TRP A 753 -1.35 6.58 3.81
C TRP A 753 -2.26 5.50 3.21
N SER A 754 -3.56 5.74 3.06
CA SER A 754 -4.49 4.79 2.42
C SER A 754 -4.17 4.52 0.95
N SER A 755 -3.37 5.41 0.33
CA SER A 755 -2.86 5.27 -1.04
C SER A 755 -1.46 4.66 -1.14
N CYS A 756 -0.84 4.28 -0.02
CA CYS A 756 0.47 3.63 0.01
C CYS A 756 0.34 2.10 -0.13
N GLY A 757 0.30 1.64 -1.38
CA GLY A 757 0.28 0.24 -1.79
C GLY A 757 -0.88 -0.12 -2.70
N ASP A 758 -0.63 -0.93 -3.74
CA ASP A 758 -1.65 -1.46 -4.64
C ASP A 758 -2.37 -2.67 -4.06
N GLU A 759 -3.63 -2.88 -4.46
CA GLU A 759 -4.37 -4.15 -4.25
C GLU A 759 -4.42 -4.58 -2.77
N ARG A 760 -4.91 -3.69 -1.89
CA ARG A 760 -5.11 -4.03 -0.47
C ARG A 760 -6.59 -4.18 -0.13
N ILE A 761 -6.96 -5.34 0.38
CA ILE A 761 -8.25 -5.58 1.04
C ILE A 761 -8.05 -5.44 2.54
N ILE A 762 -9.02 -4.85 3.25
CA ILE A 762 -9.02 -4.77 4.70
C ILE A 762 -10.26 -5.49 5.20
N VAL A 763 -10.09 -6.50 6.07
CA VAL A 763 -11.18 -7.29 6.63
C VAL A 763 -11.21 -7.13 8.15
N PHE A 764 -12.36 -6.71 8.65
CA PHE A 764 -12.66 -6.61 10.07
C PHE A 764 -13.51 -7.80 10.50
N THR A 765 -13.23 -8.41 11.64
CA THR A 765 -14.14 -9.38 12.26
C THR A 765 -14.73 -8.81 13.56
N THR A 766 -15.98 -9.14 13.85
CA THR A 766 -16.66 -8.76 15.08
C THR A 766 -17.72 -9.79 15.44
N ASN A 767 -18.06 -9.90 16.72
CA ASN A 767 -19.22 -10.68 17.17
C ASN A 767 -20.47 -9.81 17.29
N HIS A 768 -20.31 -8.50 17.54
CA HIS A 768 -21.39 -7.56 17.86
C HIS A 768 -21.30 -6.25 17.05
N LYS A 769 -21.86 -6.25 15.83
CA LYS A 769 -21.90 -5.06 14.95
C LYS A 769 -22.59 -3.85 15.59
N ASP A 770 -23.55 -4.10 16.47
CA ASP A 770 -24.30 -3.13 17.28
C ASP A 770 -23.45 -2.34 18.28
N ARG A 771 -22.29 -2.88 18.71
CA ARG A 771 -21.35 -2.21 19.63
C ARG A 771 -20.37 -1.27 18.95
N LEU A 772 -20.33 -1.26 17.61
CA LEU A 772 -19.39 -0.46 16.84
C LEU A 772 -19.90 0.97 16.68
N ASP A 773 -19.00 1.95 16.84
CA ASP A 773 -19.29 3.35 16.53
C ASP A 773 -19.74 3.48 15.05
N PRO A 774 -20.91 4.08 14.75
CA PRO A 774 -21.35 4.37 13.38
C PRO A 774 -20.36 5.20 12.54
N VAL A 775 -19.36 5.84 13.15
CA VAL A 775 -18.19 6.44 12.48
C VAL A 775 -17.33 5.41 11.75
N LEU A 776 -17.22 4.16 12.25
CA LEU A 776 -16.51 3.05 11.61
C LEU A 776 -17.24 2.57 10.35
N LEU A 777 -18.57 2.44 10.45
CA LEU A 777 -19.47 1.92 9.41
C LEU A 777 -19.73 2.90 8.25
N ARG A 778 -18.90 3.93 8.07
CA ARG A 778 -19.08 4.95 7.02
C ARG A 778 -18.52 4.47 5.67
N PRO A 779 -19.15 4.87 4.54
CA PRO A 779 -18.64 4.62 3.20
C PRO A 779 -17.18 5.03 2.99
N GLY A 780 -16.40 4.18 2.34
CA GLY A 780 -14.95 4.33 2.15
C GLY A 780 -14.09 3.61 3.20
N ARG A 781 -14.70 3.04 4.25
CA ARG A 781 -14.02 2.35 5.36
C ARG A 781 -14.40 0.87 5.43
N MET A 782 -15.63 0.57 5.84
CA MET A 782 -16.20 -0.77 5.97
C MET A 782 -17.34 -0.91 4.96
N ASP A 783 -17.00 -0.97 3.67
CA ASP A 783 -17.97 -0.83 2.58
C ASP A 783 -18.92 -2.05 2.49
N VAL A 784 -18.37 -3.26 2.64
CA VAL A 784 -19.09 -4.51 2.43
C VAL A 784 -19.37 -5.22 3.77
N HIS A 785 -20.60 -5.08 4.24
CA HIS A 785 -21.09 -5.74 5.45
C HIS A 785 -21.57 -7.17 5.13
N ILE A 786 -20.91 -8.20 5.67
CA ILE A 786 -21.26 -9.62 5.51
C ILE A 786 -21.71 -10.20 6.85
N HIS A 787 -22.94 -10.70 6.90
CA HIS A 787 -23.46 -11.42 8.07
C HIS A 787 -23.19 -12.92 7.93
N MET A 788 -22.35 -13.47 8.81
CA MET A 788 -22.11 -14.91 8.94
C MET A 788 -23.11 -15.48 9.95
N SER A 789 -24.23 -15.98 9.42
CA SER A 789 -25.35 -16.49 10.23
C SER A 789 -25.09 -17.88 10.84
N TYR A 790 -26.05 -18.35 11.64
CA TYR A 790 -26.22 -19.76 11.95
C TYR A 790 -26.36 -20.63 10.69
N CYS A 791 -26.15 -21.94 10.84
CA CYS A 791 -26.16 -22.93 9.78
C CYS A 791 -27.56 -23.06 9.15
N THR A 792 -27.65 -22.80 7.85
CA THR A 792 -28.89 -22.95 7.06
C THR A 792 -28.95 -24.33 6.39
N PRO A 793 -30.10 -24.77 5.87
CA PRO A 793 -30.18 -25.99 5.06
C PRO A 793 -29.23 -25.99 3.86
N SER A 794 -29.01 -24.84 3.20
CA SER A 794 -28.02 -24.70 2.12
C SER A 794 -26.58 -24.89 2.61
N ALA A 795 -26.22 -24.28 3.75
CA ALA A 795 -24.91 -24.46 4.36
C ALA A 795 -24.69 -25.91 4.81
N PHE A 796 -25.73 -26.55 5.35
CA PHE A 796 -25.70 -27.96 5.77
C PHE A 796 -25.43 -28.92 4.60
N ARG A 797 -26.02 -28.69 3.41
CA ARG A 797 -25.68 -29.48 2.20
C ARG A 797 -24.18 -29.42 1.88
N ILE A 798 -23.56 -28.24 1.98
CA ILE A 798 -22.12 -28.07 1.72
C ILE A 798 -21.30 -28.83 2.77
N LEU A 799 -21.66 -28.76 4.05
CA LEU A 799 -20.98 -29.54 5.10
C LEU A 799 -21.13 -31.05 4.88
N ALA A 800 -22.33 -31.55 4.62
CA ALA A 800 -22.57 -32.98 4.39
C ALA A 800 -21.84 -33.49 3.12
N SER A 801 -21.79 -32.69 2.05
CA SER A 801 -21.01 -33.03 0.85
C SER A 801 -19.50 -33.09 1.16
N ASN A 802 -18.97 -32.16 1.95
CA ASN A 802 -17.53 -32.07 2.25
C ASN A 802 -17.05 -33.09 3.30
N TYR A 803 -17.91 -33.47 4.25
CA TYR A 803 -17.55 -34.38 5.36
C TYR A 803 -18.03 -35.83 5.16
N LEU A 804 -19.14 -36.04 4.44
CA LEU A 804 -19.78 -37.35 4.25
C LEU A 804 -19.83 -37.79 2.78
N GLY A 805 -19.29 -37.00 1.84
CA GLY A 805 -19.27 -37.31 0.41
C GLY A 805 -20.64 -37.28 -0.30
N VAL A 806 -21.70 -36.79 0.35
CA VAL A 806 -23.07 -36.89 -0.16
C VAL A 806 -23.40 -35.77 -1.15
N GLU A 807 -23.39 -36.08 -2.46
CA GLU A 807 -23.75 -35.11 -3.52
C GLU A 807 -25.26 -34.83 -3.62
N ASP A 808 -26.13 -35.81 -3.37
CA ASP A 808 -27.58 -35.77 -3.68
C ASP A 808 -28.46 -35.85 -2.41
N LEU A 809 -28.07 -35.07 -1.39
CA LEU A 809 -28.62 -35.10 -0.02
C LEU A 809 -30.14 -34.85 0.06
N ASP A 810 -30.72 -34.18 -0.93
CA ASP A 810 -32.17 -33.90 -1.00
C ASP A 810 -33.03 -35.18 -1.12
N ARG A 811 -32.42 -36.33 -1.45
CA ARG A 811 -33.08 -37.63 -1.48
C ARG A 811 -32.97 -38.41 -0.16
N HIS A 812 -32.20 -37.90 0.81
CA HIS A 812 -31.94 -38.60 2.06
C HIS A 812 -33.17 -38.54 2.99
N PRO A 813 -33.66 -39.67 3.55
CA PRO A 813 -34.86 -39.69 4.38
C PRO A 813 -34.84 -38.70 5.55
N LEU A 814 -33.65 -38.51 6.15
CA LEU A 814 -33.44 -37.62 7.29
C LEU A 814 -33.33 -36.13 6.92
N TYR A 815 -32.97 -35.78 5.67
CA TYR A 815 -32.66 -34.39 5.31
C TYR A 815 -33.87 -33.44 5.48
N GLY A 816 -35.08 -33.92 5.17
CA GLY A 816 -36.31 -33.14 5.38
C GLY A 816 -36.58 -32.81 6.86
N GLU A 817 -36.18 -33.68 7.80
CA GLU A 817 -36.26 -33.39 9.23
C GLU A 817 -35.13 -32.44 9.67
N ILE A 818 -33.90 -32.66 9.20
CA ILE A 818 -32.74 -31.79 9.51
C ILE A 818 -33.00 -30.35 9.05
N ALA A 819 -33.47 -30.15 7.82
CA ALA A 819 -33.75 -28.81 7.28
C ALA A 819 -34.79 -28.06 8.13
N GLY A 820 -35.93 -28.70 8.44
CA GLY A 820 -36.98 -28.12 9.29
C GLY A 820 -36.59 -27.94 10.76
N LEU A 821 -35.56 -28.64 11.24
CA LEU A 821 -34.95 -28.37 12.54
C LEU A 821 -34.02 -27.15 12.48
N LEU A 822 -33.12 -27.07 11.48
CA LEU A 822 -32.17 -25.95 11.30
C LEU A 822 -32.89 -24.59 11.17
N GLU A 823 -33.99 -24.51 10.42
CA GLU A 823 -34.83 -23.29 10.33
C GLU A 823 -35.36 -22.80 11.68
N SER A 824 -35.38 -23.65 12.70
CA SER A 824 -35.93 -23.38 14.03
C SER A 824 -34.90 -23.42 15.17
N THR A 825 -33.62 -23.65 14.89
CA THR A 825 -32.57 -23.84 15.91
C THR A 825 -31.33 -23.00 15.62
N LYS A 826 -30.86 -22.24 16.62
CA LYS A 826 -29.62 -21.46 16.53
C LYS A 826 -28.41 -22.38 16.72
N VAL A 827 -27.87 -22.89 15.62
CA VAL A 827 -26.74 -23.83 15.59
C VAL A 827 -25.71 -23.34 14.58
N THR A 828 -24.43 -23.30 14.94
CA THR A 828 -23.37 -22.79 14.06
C THR A 828 -22.87 -23.89 13.12
N PRO A 829 -22.23 -23.54 11.99
CA PRO A 829 -21.48 -24.49 11.17
C PRO A 829 -20.48 -25.32 11.98
N ALA A 830 -19.77 -24.71 12.95
CA ALA A 830 -18.82 -25.42 13.81
C ALA A 830 -19.47 -26.48 14.70
N ASP A 831 -20.65 -26.20 15.30
CA ASP A 831 -21.40 -27.19 16.08
C ASP A 831 -21.69 -28.46 15.23
N VAL A 832 -22.06 -28.28 13.95
CA VAL A 832 -22.38 -29.38 13.03
C VAL A 832 -21.11 -30.13 12.58
N CYS A 833 -20.03 -29.40 12.29
CA CYS A 833 -18.73 -30.01 11.97
C CYS A 833 -18.21 -30.89 13.12
N GLU A 834 -18.45 -30.51 14.38
CA GLU A 834 -18.06 -31.30 15.55
C GLU A 834 -18.80 -32.66 15.58
N ASP A 835 -20.10 -32.68 15.27
CA ASP A 835 -20.92 -33.91 15.23
C ASP A 835 -20.55 -34.85 14.06
N PHE A 836 -20.09 -34.31 12.93
CA PHE A 836 -19.53 -35.10 11.83
C PHE A 836 -18.15 -35.68 12.15
N LEU A 837 -17.35 -35.02 13.00
CA LEU A 837 -16.01 -35.49 13.40
C LEU A 837 -16.02 -36.52 14.55
N LYS A 838 -17.17 -36.75 15.20
CA LYS A 838 -17.32 -37.78 16.24
C LYS A 838 -17.40 -39.17 15.60
N LYS A 839 -16.32 -39.96 15.70
CA LYS A 839 -16.37 -41.43 15.53
C LYS A 839 -17.32 -42.06 16.55
N ASN A 840 -17.83 -43.25 16.28
CA ASN A 840 -18.53 -44.02 17.31
C ASN A 840 -17.50 -44.69 18.23
N ASP A 841 -17.80 -44.85 19.52
CA ASP A 841 -16.93 -45.56 20.47
C ASP A 841 -16.81 -47.08 20.17
N ASP A 842 -17.66 -47.60 19.27
CA ASP A 842 -17.70 -49.01 18.83
C ASP A 842 -16.97 -49.27 17.50
N ASP A 843 -16.41 -48.25 16.83
CA ASP A 843 -15.72 -48.38 15.53
C ASP A 843 -14.30 -48.97 15.72
N VAL A 844 -14.21 -50.30 15.80
CA VAL A 844 -12.96 -51.06 16.11
C VAL A 844 -12.18 -51.51 14.85
N ASP A 845 -12.78 -51.46 13.67
CA ASP A 845 -12.17 -51.90 12.40
C ASP A 845 -11.57 -50.70 11.61
N ASP A 846 -10.36 -50.86 11.06
CA ASP A 846 -9.54 -49.81 10.42
C ASP A 846 -9.99 -49.42 8.97
N ASP A 847 -11.29 -49.43 8.67
CA ASP A 847 -11.83 -48.93 7.38
C ASP A 847 -12.36 -47.49 7.54
N ASP A 848 -11.85 -46.54 6.75
CA ASP A 848 -12.17 -45.08 6.85
C ASP A 848 -13.58 -44.68 6.29
N ASP A 849 -14.45 -45.66 5.98
CA ASP A 849 -15.81 -45.40 5.44
C ASP A 849 -16.77 -44.91 6.55
N VAL A 850 -17.02 -43.60 6.58
CA VAL A 850 -17.95 -42.97 7.55
C VAL A 850 -19.40 -43.38 7.26
N ASP A 851 -20.07 -44.01 8.24
CA ASP A 851 -21.51 -44.27 8.18
C ASP A 851 -22.31 -42.95 8.13
N VAL A 852 -22.82 -42.67 6.92
CA VAL A 852 -23.60 -41.47 6.57
C VAL A 852 -24.94 -41.44 7.30
N ASP A 853 -25.63 -42.58 7.43
CA ASP A 853 -26.92 -42.66 8.12
C ASP A 853 -26.72 -42.39 9.61
N ALA A 854 -25.74 -43.04 10.25
CA ALA A 854 -25.41 -42.82 11.65
C ALA A 854 -24.97 -41.37 11.93
N ALA A 855 -24.15 -40.77 11.06
CA ALA A 855 -23.74 -39.37 11.18
C ALA A 855 -24.92 -38.39 11.11
N LEU A 856 -25.87 -38.63 10.20
CA LEU A 856 -27.07 -37.80 10.07
C LEU A 856 -28.07 -38.04 11.22
N GLU A 857 -28.18 -39.26 11.76
CA GLU A 857 -28.96 -39.51 12.98
C GLU A 857 -28.37 -38.80 14.22
N ARG A 858 -27.04 -38.74 14.36
CA ARG A 858 -26.38 -37.97 15.43
C ARG A 858 -26.77 -36.49 15.36
N VAL A 859 -26.69 -35.88 14.17
CA VAL A 859 -27.12 -34.49 13.95
C VAL A 859 -28.61 -34.29 14.26
N VAL A 860 -29.50 -35.18 13.81
CA VAL A 860 -30.94 -35.11 14.13
C VAL A 860 -31.18 -35.11 15.64
N LYS A 861 -30.46 -35.96 16.39
CA LYS A 861 -30.54 -36.05 17.85
C LYS A 861 -30.03 -34.77 18.54
N PHE A 862 -28.91 -34.22 18.08
CA PHE A 862 -28.34 -32.97 18.58
C PHE A 862 -29.24 -31.75 18.33
N LEU A 863 -29.76 -31.59 17.10
CA LEU A 863 -30.70 -30.51 16.76
C LEU A 863 -31.99 -30.59 17.58
N LYS A 864 -32.50 -31.81 17.85
CA LYS A 864 -33.66 -32.03 18.74
C LYS A 864 -33.34 -31.61 20.19
N LEU A 865 -32.12 -31.87 20.69
CA LEU A 865 -31.69 -31.45 22.02
C LEU A 865 -31.63 -29.92 22.14
N ARG A 866 -30.89 -29.24 21.24
CA ARG A 866 -30.79 -27.76 21.18
C ARG A 866 -32.14 -27.08 21.04
N LYS A 867 -33.11 -27.71 20.37
CA LYS A 867 -34.49 -27.21 20.26
C LYS A 867 -35.25 -27.25 21.58
N LEU A 868 -35.08 -28.31 22.38
CA LEU A 868 -35.70 -28.44 23.70
C LEU A 868 -35.10 -27.46 24.71
N GLU A 869 -33.77 -27.30 24.70
CA GLU A 869 -33.04 -26.30 25.49
C GLU A 869 -33.53 -24.88 25.16
N GLY A 870 -33.59 -24.54 23.87
CA GLY A 870 -34.06 -23.24 23.40
C GLY A 870 -35.53 -22.92 23.70
N THR A 871 -36.38 -23.92 23.97
CA THR A 871 -37.77 -23.69 24.40
C THR A 871 -37.95 -23.47 25.90
N ASN A 872 -36.99 -23.84 26.74
CA ASN A 872 -37.11 -23.67 28.19
C ASN A 872 -36.72 -22.24 28.65
N ASN A 873 -35.86 -21.54 27.89
CA ASN A 873 -35.36 -20.20 28.23
C ASN A 873 -36.29 -19.05 27.78
N ILE A 874 -37.61 -19.25 27.75
CA ILE A 874 -38.58 -18.24 27.26
C ILE A 874 -39.24 -17.45 28.42
N ASP A 875 -39.19 -17.96 29.66
CA ASP A 875 -39.92 -17.40 30.82
C ASP A 875 -39.05 -16.62 31.84
N GLU A 876 -37.75 -16.41 31.60
CA GLU A 876 -36.90 -15.53 32.43
C GLU A 876 -36.30 -14.35 31.64
N PRO A 877 -36.37 -13.10 32.16
CA PRO A 877 -35.76 -11.94 31.51
C PRO A 877 -34.24 -11.92 31.72
N GLU A 878 -33.48 -11.61 30.67
CA GLU A 878 -32.01 -11.60 30.65
C GLU A 878 -31.38 -10.69 31.74
N THR A 879 -31.06 -11.27 32.90
CA THR A 879 -30.20 -10.61 33.90
C THR A 879 -28.74 -10.72 33.48
N GLN A 880 -28.07 -9.57 33.43
CA GLN A 880 -26.66 -9.46 33.06
C GLN A 880 -25.77 -10.14 34.12
N GLU A 881 -25.04 -11.19 33.73
CA GLU A 881 -24.01 -11.78 34.58
C GLU A 881 -22.73 -10.91 34.55
N GLU A 882 -22.55 -10.11 35.59
CA GLU A 882 -21.24 -9.53 35.91
C GLU A 882 -20.30 -10.63 36.44
N GLU A 883 -19.24 -10.98 35.70
CA GLU A 883 -18.19 -11.86 36.22
C GLU A 883 -17.48 -11.24 37.43
N LYS A 884 -17.91 -11.63 38.63
CA LYS A 884 -17.24 -11.27 39.88
C LYS A 884 -16.05 -12.19 40.11
N ALA A 885 -14.87 -11.72 39.73
CA ALA A 885 -13.60 -12.36 40.07
C ALA A 885 -13.52 -12.66 41.57
N GLY A 886 -13.53 -13.94 41.92
CA GLY A 886 -13.48 -14.43 43.30
C GLY A 886 -12.13 -14.18 43.95
N ASN A 887 -12.12 -13.84 45.24
CA ASN A 887 -10.92 -13.50 45.99
C ASN A 887 -10.67 -14.56 47.08
N GLY A 888 -9.45 -15.10 47.13
CA GLY A 888 -9.00 -16.11 48.10
C GLY A 888 -9.23 -17.58 47.69
N SER A 889 -8.54 -18.57 48.28
CA SER A 889 -7.38 -18.50 49.20
C SER A 889 -6.84 -19.91 49.50
N GLU A 890 -5.54 -20.02 49.79
CA GLU A 890 -4.87 -21.16 50.47
C GLU A 890 -4.94 -22.58 49.84
N SER A 891 -3.80 -23.09 49.36
CA SER A 891 -3.14 -24.28 49.96
C SER A 891 -1.79 -24.61 49.30
N GLU A 892 -0.76 -24.81 50.13
CA GLU A 892 0.61 -25.34 49.85
C GLU A 892 1.54 -24.54 48.90
#